data_AF-A0A5E3X2Z4-F1
#
_entry.id   AF-A0A5E3X2Z4-F1
#
_cell.length_a   1.000
_cell.length_b   1.000
_cell.length_c   1.000
_cell.angle_alpha   90.00
_cell.angle_beta   90.00
_cell.angle_gamma   90.00
#
_symmetry.space_group_name_H-M   'P 1'
#
loop_
_entity.id
_entity.type
_entity.pdbx_description
1 polymer ?
#
loop_
_entity_poly.entity_id
_entity_poly.type
_entity_poly.pdbx_seq_one_letter_code
_entity_poly.pdbx_strand_id
1 'polypeptide(L)'
;MENTVELVSPDTILAQVNELLGDGRTSLGRRDYQHATNLIAKAASLLVGDGSTIPQDPRSGGVTSTRYQEMDDSQLSLLLSCCNDVSYCLWERRNGVEALKWLEEMEVIYRNVHIRTKPVRFDWDVTTINHANATLLRIKGLRRQSDIFLALLNTGMALHSVFVADQYRQHARLNSFATGNLVGPGQVSAVAQWRHPDPTFTKDHRLHYPDLQVRGSWMKLPLKKSAAVGGRQGFAHFVWKGRLYILAGSRTAAGPWMHDFFYITLDRPQAGWTELPPYPLSGGEHMALISQRQMCVDDSVGKAYFFTSQKQLDVFDLNANTWSRIHTRIDGLWPIDRHYCEFAMVLARHRLYIFGGDSPDQVIGSSVLMMCDLETKRWTHYGGDAFRLKPDVNWPGPRKWPSMWVDKAEERIYLMFGDGDRYGATQQGQKGAADLSHLYDDCWSWDIIGEKWRRERLPGNPPCPRSEAGLTYNRKLDKVITFGGYNASLPYEGSPGQRFVFSYFADTFIYDPNPANDSSPVWKQVITRGFPTYRAQCAVFSDPESGKVYMFGGYTNSQFVPNKKHPISRSFGDLWQLRIDIPGGDFEGVDVEEEARTAKQGPWQRCYSCGSTGPWKRCGGSCGGLVYFCDTDCQKEGWKEHKSVHKCGRK
;
A
#
# COMPACT_ATOMS: atom_id res chain seq x y z
N MET A 1 -39.80 -39.23 18.02
CA MET A 1 -38.42 -39.62 17.67
C MET A 1 -37.60 -38.35 17.74
N GLU A 2 -37.04 -38.11 18.91
CA GLU A 2 -36.10 -37.04 19.18
C GLU A 2 -34.79 -37.38 18.46
N ASN A 3 -34.31 -36.49 17.58
CA ASN A 3 -32.97 -36.59 17.02
C ASN A 3 -31.97 -36.17 18.10
N THR A 4 -31.50 -37.14 18.88
CA THR A 4 -30.25 -37.01 19.63
C THR A 4 -29.11 -36.82 18.65
N VAL A 5 -28.66 -35.58 18.48
CA VAL A 5 -27.35 -35.26 17.91
C VAL A 5 -26.34 -35.80 18.91
N GLU A 6 -25.72 -36.95 18.60
CA GLU A 6 -24.56 -37.44 19.35
C GLU A 6 -23.47 -36.36 19.28
N LEU A 7 -23.23 -35.70 20.40
CA LEU A 7 -22.08 -34.83 20.60
C LEU A 7 -20.83 -35.72 20.54
N VAL A 8 -20.21 -35.78 19.35
CA VAL A 8 -18.92 -36.44 19.15
C VAL A 8 -17.92 -35.85 20.14
N SER A 9 -17.24 -36.70 20.92
CA SER A 9 -16.31 -36.21 21.94
C SER A 9 -15.11 -35.50 21.29
N PRO A 10 -14.50 -34.49 21.95
CA PRO A 10 -13.30 -33.81 21.46
C PRO A 10 -12.14 -34.76 21.10
N ASP A 11 -12.01 -35.87 21.84
CA ASP A 11 -10.99 -36.90 21.59
C ASP A 11 -11.26 -37.66 20.29
N THR A 12 -12.52 -37.92 19.95
CA THR A 12 -12.90 -38.55 18.68
C THR A 12 -12.63 -37.62 17.49
N ILE A 13 -12.87 -36.31 17.63
CA ILE A 13 -12.54 -35.33 16.58
C ILE A 13 -11.03 -35.28 16.36
N LEU A 14 -10.24 -35.23 17.42
CA LEU A 14 -8.78 -35.18 17.31
C LEU A 14 -8.21 -36.47 16.68
N ALA A 15 -8.78 -37.63 16.99
CA ALA A 15 -8.40 -38.89 16.35
C ALA A 15 -8.67 -38.87 14.84
N GLN A 16 -9.87 -38.41 14.42
CA GLN A 16 -10.22 -38.27 13.00
C GLN A 16 -9.32 -37.27 12.26
N VAL A 17 -9.00 -36.14 12.90
CA VAL A 17 -8.05 -35.15 12.35
C VAL A 17 -6.69 -35.80 12.12
N ASN A 18 -6.16 -36.54 13.10
CA ASN A 18 -4.86 -37.19 12.98
C ASN A 18 -4.84 -38.27 11.88
N GLU A 19 -5.93 -39.03 11.73
CA GLU A 19 -6.09 -40.01 10.64
C GLU A 19 -6.05 -39.32 9.27
N LEU A 20 -6.88 -38.29 9.05
CA LEU A 20 -6.90 -37.51 7.81
C LEU A 20 -5.55 -36.88 7.48
N LEU A 21 -4.83 -36.39 8.50
CA LEU A 21 -3.48 -35.86 8.32
C LEU A 21 -2.45 -36.94 7.99
N GLY A 22 -2.56 -38.13 8.58
CA GLY A 22 -1.71 -39.28 8.27
C GLY A 22 -1.86 -39.70 6.80
N ASP A 23 -3.09 -39.85 6.33
CA ASP A 23 -3.41 -40.24 4.95
C ASP A 23 -3.08 -39.12 3.96
N GLY A 24 -3.40 -37.87 4.33
CA GLY A 24 -3.06 -36.68 3.55
C GLY A 24 -1.54 -36.54 3.35
N ARG A 25 -0.74 -36.77 4.39
CA ARG A 25 0.73 -36.70 4.31
C ARG A 25 1.34 -37.90 3.59
N THR A 26 0.74 -39.08 3.70
CA THR A 26 1.09 -40.23 2.85
C THR A 26 0.90 -39.88 1.38
N SER A 27 -0.24 -39.27 1.04
CA SER A 27 -0.56 -38.83 -0.32
C SER A 27 0.40 -37.74 -0.81
N LEU A 28 0.75 -36.80 0.07
CA LEU A 28 1.77 -35.79 -0.18
C LEU A 28 3.14 -36.42 -0.48
N GLY A 29 3.56 -37.43 0.28
CA GLY A 29 4.80 -38.18 0.04
C GLY A 29 4.81 -38.89 -1.32
N ARG A 30 3.64 -39.28 -1.84
CA ARG A 30 3.43 -39.84 -3.18
C ARG A 30 3.24 -38.77 -4.27
N ARG A 31 3.29 -37.48 -3.91
CA ARG A 31 3.01 -36.33 -4.79
C ARG A 31 1.59 -36.30 -5.38
N ASP A 32 0.63 -36.96 -4.72
CA ASP A 32 -0.79 -36.79 -5.04
C ASP A 32 -1.33 -35.54 -4.32
N TYR A 33 -0.99 -34.38 -4.89
CA TYR A 33 -1.31 -33.09 -4.30
C TYR A 33 -2.82 -32.82 -4.21
N GLN A 34 -3.62 -33.32 -5.16
CA GLN A 34 -5.08 -33.09 -5.13
C GLN A 34 -5.73 -33.89 -4.00
N HIS A 35 -5.36 -35.15 -3.84
CA HIS A 35 -5.92 -35.97 -2.77
C HIS A 35 -5.42 -35.47 -1.40
N ALA A 36 -4.13 -35.12 -1.29
CA ALA A 36 -3.57 -34.51 -0.08
C ALA A 36 -4.30 -33.21 0.29
N THR A 37 -4.54 -32.30 -0.65
CA THR A 37 -5.32 -31.07 -0.41
C THR A 37 -6.69 -31.38 0.17
N ASN A 38 -7.43 -32.33 -0.40
CA ASN A 38 -8.79 -32.64 0.04
C ASN A 38 -8.82 -33.19 1.47
N LEU A 39 -7.93 -34.14 1.80
CA LEU A 39 -7.86 -34.75 3.13
C LEU A 39 -7.42 -33.75 4.20
N ILE A 40 -6.38 -32.97 3.92
CA ILE A 40 -5.82 -32.02 4.89
C ILE A 40 -6.75 -30.81 5.08
N ALA A 41 -7.40 -30.32 4.02
CA ALA A 41 -8.41 -29.27 4.14
C ALA A 41 -9.61 -29.75 4.98
N LYS A 42 -10.05 -30.99 4.80
CA LYS A 42 -11.09 -31.59 5.65
C LYS A 42 -10.66 -31.67 7.12
N ALA A 43 -9.42 -32.05 7.39
CA ALA A 43 -8.86 -32.04 8.74
C ALA A 43 -8.87 -30.63 9.35
N ALA A 44 -8.50 -29.61 8.58
CA ALA A 44 -8.59 -28.21 9.00
C ALA A 44 -10.04 -27.78 9.32
N SER A 45 -11.00 -28.16 8.48
CA SER A 45 -12.43 -27.90 8.71
C SER A 45 -12.92 -28.53 10.01
N LEU A 46 -12.54 -29.79 10.30
CA LEU A 46 -12.90 -30.45 11.56
C LEU A 46 -12.29 -29.76 12.78
N LEU A 47 -11.06 -29.22 12.66
CA LEU A 47 -10.42 -28.47 13.74
C LEU A 47 -11.13 -27.15 14.05
N VAL A 48 -11.58 -26.42 13.04
CA VAL A 48 -12.32 -25.16 13.27
C VAL A 48 -13.76 -25.41 13.73
N GLY A 49 -14.34 -26.57 13.41
CA GLY A 49 -15.64 -27.02 13.90
C GLY A 49 -16.82 -26.53 13.05
N ASP A 50 -17.99 -27.12 13.31
CA ASP A 50 -19.23 -26.84 12.57
C ASP A 50 -19.62 -25.36 12.69
N GLY A 51 -19.98 -24.75 11.55
CA GLY A 51 -20.35 -23.33 11.47
C GLY A 51 -19.19 -22.37 11.19
N SER A 52 -17.94 -22.85 11.12
CA SER A 52 -16.78 -22.06 10.68
C SER A 52 -16.26 -22.54 9.33
N THR A 53 -15.83 -21.61 8.47
CA THR A 53 -15.18 -21.92 7.20
C THR A 53 -13.68 -21.64 7.29
N ILE A 54 -12.86 -22.47 6.66
CA ILE A 54 -11.41 -22.23 6.53
C ILE A 54 -10.96 -22.50 5.09
N PRO A 55 -10.28 -21.54 4.42
CA PRO A 55 -10.04 -20.16 4.84
C PRO A 55 -11.34 -19.36 5.04
N GLN A 56 -11.32 -18.33 5.88
CA GLN A 56 -12.52 -17.50 6.10
C GLN A 56 -12.74 -16.53 4.93
N ASP A 57 -14.01 -16.20 4.65
CA ASP A 57 -14.34 -15.19 3.65
C ASP A 57 -13.90 -13.79 4.16
N PRO A 58 -13.19 -12.98 3.36
CA PRO A 58 -12.86 -11.60 3.74
C PRO A 58 -14.05 -10.74 4.20
N ARG A 59 -15.27 -11.08 3.79
CA ARG A 59 -16.51 -10.41 4.19
C ARG A 59 -16.99 -10.82 5.59
N SER A 60 -16.54 -11.96 6.13
CA SER A 60 -17.06 -12.54 7.38
C SER A 60 -16.40 -11.97 8.63
N GLY A 61 -16.62 -10.68 8.91
CA GLY A 61 -16.23 -10.06 10.19
C GLY A 61 -14.77 -9.62 10.31
N GLY A 62 -13.95 -9.78 9.27
CA GLY A 62 -12.56 -9.30 9.21
C GLY A 62 -11.55 -10.32 9.72
N VAL A 63 -10.54 -9.85 10.47
CA VAL A 63 -9.45 -10.69 11.01
C VAL A 63 -9.82 -11.38 12.33
N THR A 64 -10.74 -10.82 13.12
CA THR A 64 -11.06 -11.32 14.45
C THR A 64 -11.89 -12.60 14.39
N SER A 65 -11.42 -13.66 15.05
CA SER A 65 -12.06 -14.96 15.12
C SER A 65 -12.09 -15.46 16.57
N THR A 66 -13.29 -15.56 17.15
CA THR A 66 -13.48 -16.15 18.49
C THR A 66 -12.94 -17.57 18.55
N ARG A 67 -13.16 -18.36 17.49
CA ARG A 67 -12.70 -19.75 17.41
C ARG A 67 -11.18 -19.86 17.56
N TYR A 68 -10.40 -19.02 16.87
CA TYR A 68 -8.93 -19.06 17.00
C TYR A 68 -8.45 -18.57 18.35
N GLN A 69 -9.19 -17.67 19.00
CA GLN A 69 -8.85 -17.18 20.33
C GLN A 69 -9.09 -18.24 21.42
N GLU A 70 -10.00 -19.19 21.20
CA GLU A 70 -10.32 -20.29 22.13
C GLU A 70 -9.41 -21.52 21.97
N MET A 71 -8.79 -21.72 20.80
CA MET A 71 -7.94 -22.89 20.53
C MET A 71 -6.64 -22.87 21.34
N ASP A 72 -6.24 -23.99 21.93
CA ASP A 72 -4.94 -24.10 22.59
C ASP A 72 -3.76 -24.09 21.60
N ASP A 73 -2.54 -23.93 22.10
CA ASP A 73 -1.34 -23.81 21.26
C ASP A 73 -1.02 -25.08 20.44
N SER A 74 -1.48 -26.26 20.89
CA SER A 74 -1.32 -27.51 20.15
C SER A 74 -2.31 -27.57 18.98
N GLN A 75 -3.57 -27.22 19.22
CA GLN A 75 -4.60 -27.11 18.20
C GLN A 75 -4.23 -26.06 17.14
N LEU A 76 -3.74 -24.89 17.57
CA LEU A 76 -3.26 -23.84 16.67
C LEU A 76 -2.05 -24.30 15.84
N SER A 77 -1.08 -24.99 16.46
CA SER A 77 0.05 -25.52 15.71
C SER A 77 -0.37 -26.59 14.70
N LEU A 78 -1.38 -27.41 15.01
CA LEU A 78 -1.92 -28.40 14.10
C LEU A 78 -2.63 -27.75 12.91
N LEU A 79 -3.44 -26.72 13.19
CA LEU A 79 -4.11 -25.93 12.16
C LEU A 79 -3.11 -25.22 11.23
N LEU A 80 -2.07 -24.60 11.80
CA LEU A 80 -0.97 -24.01 11.02
C LEU A 80 -0.27 -25.05 10.12
N SER A 81 -0.12 -26.28 10.59
CA SER A 81 0.43 -27.35 9.75
C SER A 81 -0.51 -27.68 8.59
N CYS A 82 -1.82 -27.71 8.81
CA CYS A 82 -2.80 -27.95 7.76
C CYS A 82 -2.70 -26.86 6.68
N CYS A 83 -2.71 -25.58 7.10
CA CYS A 83 -2.60 -24.45 6.18
C CYS A 83 -1.28 -24.46 5.39
N ASN A 84 -0.17 -24.79 6.05
CA ASN A 84 1.12 -24.93 5.38
C ASN A 84 1.12 -26.06 4.33
N ASP A 85 0.57 -27.23 4.66
CA ASP A 85 0.62 -28.39 3.78
C ASP A 85 -0.36 -28.23 2.61
N VAL A 86 -1.54 -27.66 2.84
CA VAL A 86 -2.51 -27.33 1.78
C VAL A 86 -1.95 -26.27 0.83
N SER A 87 -1.39 -25.17 1.35
CA SER A 87 -0.79 -24.13 0.50
C SER A 87 0.39 -24.65 -0.31
N TYR A 88 1.17 -25.61 0.23
CA TYR A 88 2.22 -26.30 -0.53
C TYR A 88 1.64 -27.10 -1.70
N CYS A 89 0.64 -27.95 -1.45
CA CYS A 89 -0.01 -28.75 -2.49
C CYS A 89 -0.63 -27.89 -3.60
N LEU A 90 -1.29 -26.79 -3.22
CA LEU A 90 -1.90 -25.84 -4.16
C LEU A 90 -0.84 -25.15 -5.02
N TRP A 91 0.30 -24.78 -4.42
CA TRP A 91 1.39 -24.15 -5.14
C TRP A 91 2.05 -25.08 -6.16
N GLU A 92 2.33 -26.33 -5.79
CA GLU A 92 2.85 -27.36 -6.73
C GLU A 92 1.92 -27.59 -7.93
N ARG A 93 0.61 -27.34 -7.74
CA ARG A 93 -0.42 -27.42 -8.78
C ARG A 93 -0.65 -26.10 -9.52
N ARG A 94 0.20 -25.09 -9.31
CA ARG A 94 0.11 -23.74 -9.90
C ARG A 94 -1.18 -22.98 -9.54
N ASN A 95 -1.81 -23.31 -8.42
CA ASN A 95 -2.95 -22.58 -7.89
C ASN A 95 -2.49 -21.58 -6.81
N GLY A 96 -1.76 -20.54 -7.25
CA GLY A 96 -1.22 -19.51 -6.35
C GLY A 96 -2.30 -18.67 -5.65
N VAL A 97 -3.45 -18.47 -6.29
CA VAL A 97 -4.58 -17.72 -5.73
C VAL A 97 -5.09 -18.38 -4.45
N GLU A 98 -5.41 -19.67 -4.55
CA GLU A 98 -5.92 -20.41 -3.39
C GLU A 98 -4.82 -20.63 -2.36
N ALA A 99 -3.58 -20.89 -2.80
CA ALA A 99 -2.44 -21.01 -1.87
C ALA A 99 -2.26 -19.75 -1.02
N LEU A 100 -2.42 -18.55 -1.59
CA LEU A 100 -2.35 -17.29 -0.84
C LEU A 100 -3.46 -17.14 0.20
N LYS A 101 -4.69 -17.61 -0.06
CA LYS A 101 -5.76 -17.59 0.95
C LYS A 101 -5.41 -18.43 2.18
N TRP A 102 -4.87 -19.63 1.97
CA TRP A 102 -4.42 -20.49 3.07
C TRP A 102 -3.21 -19.90 3.83
N LEU A 103 -2.31 -19.21 3.13
CA LEU A 103 -1.18 -18.51 3.75
C LEU A 103 -1.64 -17.27 4.53
N GLU A 104 -2.61 -16.52 4.01
CA GLU A 104 -3.24 -15.40 4.73
C GLU A 104 -3.93 -15.90 6.02
N GLU A 105 -4.57 -17.08 5.97
CA GLU A 105 -5.18 -17.67 7.16
C GLU A 105 -4.15 -17.98 8.26
N MET A 106 -2.92 -18.36 7.90
CA MET A 106 -1.83 -18.49 8.87
C MET A 106 -1.54 -17.17 9.58
N GLU A 107 -1.54 -16.05 8.84
CA GLU A 107 -1.36 -14.72 9.44
C GLU A 107 -2.54 -14.36 10.36
N VAL A 108 -3.78 -14.65 9.95
CA VAL A 108 -4.98 -14.42 10.77
C VAL A 108 -4.95 -15.22 12.07
N ILE A 109 -4.46 -16.46 12.04
CA ILE A 109 -4.24 -17.27 13.26
C ILE A 109 -3.29 -16.53 14.22
N TYR A 110 -2.12 -16.10 13.74
CA TYR A 110 -1.16 -15.36 14.57
C TYR A 110 -1.72 -14.02 15.08
N ARG A 111 -2.54 -13.32 14.29
CA ARG A 111 -3.21 -12.10 14.73
C ARG A 111 -4.21 -12.37 15.86
N ASN A 112 -4.95 -13.48 15.82
CA ASN A 112 -5.84 -13.84 16.93
C ASN A 112 -5.09 -14.25 18.20
N VAL A 113 -3.92 -14.88 18.07
CA VAL A 113 -3.01 -15.11 19.19
C VAL A 113 -2.54 -13.78 19.80
N HIS A 114 -2.19 -12.80 18.96
CA HIS A 114 -1.85 -11.45 19.40
C HIS A 114 -2.99 -10.80 20.18
N ILE A 115 -4.21 -10.82 19.62
CA ILE A 115 -5.42 -10.22 20.21
C ILE A 115 -5.71 -10.76 21.63
N ARG A 116 -5.59 -12.09 21.82
CA ARG A 116 -5.86 -12.71 23.13
C ARG A 116 -4.73 -12.55 24.14
N THR A 117 -3.52 -12.23 23.70
CA THR A 117 -2.33 -12.17 24.57
C THR A 117 -2.47 -11.07 25.62
N LYS A 118 -2.13 -11.39 26.87
CA LYS A 118 -2.08 -10.44 28.00
C LYS A 118 -0.67 -10.38 28.63
N PRO A 119 -0.18 -9.19 29.06
CA PRO A 119 -0.78 -7.87 28.84
C PRO A 119 -0.85 -7.50 27.36
N VAL A 120 -1.72 -6.55 27.00
CA VAL A 120 -1.92 -6.09 25.63
C VAL A 120 -0.62 -5.50 25.07
N ARG A 121 -0.31 -5.81 23.81
CA ARG A 121 0.94 -5.47 23.12
C ARG A 121 0.67 -4.64 21.86
N PHE A 122 1.68 -3.96 21.34
CA PHE A 122 1.57 -3.25 20.06
C PHE A 122 1.72 -4.22 18.89
N ASP A 123 1.21 -3.85 17.71
CA ASP A 123 1.31 -4.65 16.48
C ASP A 123 2.76 -4.93 16.05
N TRP A 124 3.73 -4.13 16.52
CA TRP A 124 5.17 -4.33 16.29
C TRP A 124 5.85 -5.28 17.27
N ASP A 125 5.13 -5.79 18.27
CA ASP A 125 5.65 -6.78 19.20
C ASP A 125 5.51 -8.19 18.60
N VAL A 126 6.59 -8.97 18.68
CA VAL A 126 6.62 -10.33 18.13
C VAL A 126 5.60 -11.21 18.86
N THR A 127 4.77 -11.90 18.07
CA THR A 127 3.74 -12.82 18.57
C THR A 127 4.15 -14.26 18.29
N THR A 128 4.22 -15.09 19.33
CA THR A 128 4.60 -16.51 19.23
C THR A 128 3.49 -17.42 19.74
N ILE A 129 3.46 -18.65 19.24
CA ILE A 129 2.65 -19.75 19.76
C ILE A 129 3.61 -20.68 20.48
N ASN A 130 3.31 -21.08 21.71
CA ASN A 130 4.20 -21.89 22.55
C ASN A 130 4.15 -23.37 22.15
N HIS A 131 4.59 -23.67 20.93
CA HIS A 131 4.70 -25.02 20.40
C HIS A 131 5.96 -25.15 19.55
N ALA A 132 6.68 -26.26 19.70
CA ALA A 132 8.02 -26.45 19.14
C ALA A 132 8.13 -26.19 17.63
N ASN A 133 7.06 -26.44 16.87
CA ASN A 133 7.04 -26.32 15.41
C ASN A 133 6.36 -25.06 14.88
N ALA A 134 5.64 -24.30 15.72
CA ALA A 134 4.79 -23.21 15.23
C ALA A 134 5.61 -22.11 14.52
N THR A 135 6.70 -21.65 15.14
CA THR A 135 7.58 -20.64 14.53
C THR A 135 8.19 -21.12 13.22
N LEU A 136 8.58 -22.40 13.12
CA LEU A 136 9.11 -22.97 11.89
C LEU A 136 8.03 -23.01 10.79
N LEU A 137 6.79 -23.33 11.12
CA LEU A 137 5.65 -23.30 10.19
C LEU A 137 5.40 -21.88 9.68
N ARG A 138 5.45 -20.86 10.56
CA ARG A 138 5.34 -19.45 10.15
C ARG A 138 6.44 -19.05 9.18
N ILE A 139 7.69 -19.40 9.48
CA ILE A 139 8.82 -19.13 8.59
C ILE A 139 8.63 -19.78 7.22
N LYS A 140 8.17 -21.04 7.17
CA LYS A 140 7.88 -21.75 5.91
C LYS A 140 6.74 -21.09 5.14
N GLY A 141 5.67 -20.67 5.82
CA GLY A 141 4.55 -19.95 5.22
C GLY A 141 4.98 -18.63 4.58
N LEU A 142 5.69 -17.78 5.34
CA LEU A 142 6.25 -16.52 4.84
C LEU A 142 7.22 -16.72 3.68
N ARG A 143 8.04 -17.78 3.71
CA ARG A 143 8.91 -18.10 2.57
C ARG A 143 8.09 -18.45 1.32
N ARG A 144 7.05 -19.28 1.46
CA ARG A 144 6.16 -19.63 0.34
C ARG A 144 5.42 -18.40 -0.20
N GLN A 145 4.96 -17.50 0.68
CA GLN A 145 4.39 -16.21 0.26
C GLN A 145 5.41 -15.43 -0.59
N SER A 146 6.67 -15.36 -0.15
CA SER A 146 7.74 -14.70 -0.91
C SER A 146 7.88 -15.26 -2.33
N ASP A 147 7.93 -16.60 -2.46
CA ASP A 147 8.05 -17.28 -3.75
C ASP A 147 6.84 -17.01 -4.66
N ILE A 148 5.62 -17.03 -4.12
CA ILE A 148 4.39 -16.74 -4.88
C ILE A 148 4.36 -15.27 -5.31
N PHE A 149 4.71 -14.33 -4.43
CA PHE A 149 4.75 -12.90 -4.78
C PHE A 149 5.82 -12.57 -5.82
N LEU A 150 6.96 -13.26 -5.81
CA LEU A 150 7.94 -13.16 -6.91
C LEU A 150 7.37 -13.67 -8.23
N ALA A 151 6.63 -14.77 -8.23
CA ALA A 151 5.95 -15.27 -9.43
C ALA A 151 4.86 -14.30 -9.94
N LEU A 152 4.27 -13.50 -9.04
CA LEU A 152 3.33 -12.42 -9.37
C LEU A 152 4.01 -11.10 -9.76
N LEU A 153 5.35 -11.02 -9.68
CA LEU A 153 6.14 -9.80 -9.88
C LEU A 153 5.87 -8.68 -8.85
N ASN A 154 5.35 -9.07 -7.69
CA ASN A 154 5.24 -8.21 -6.51
C ASN A 154 6.53 -8.34 -5.68
N THR A 155 7.61 -7.76 -6.19
CA THR A 155 8.95 -7.86 -5.56
C THR A 155 8.99 -7.22 -4.17
N GLY A 156 8.16 -6.21 -3.91
CA GLY A 156 8.06 -5.56 -2.61
C GLY A 156 7.51 -6.50 -1.55
N MET A 157 6.36 -7.12 -1.81
CA MET A 157 5.78 -8.06 -0.85
C MET A 157 6.63 -9.32 -0.71
N ALA A 158 7.27 -9.77 -1.80
CA ALA A 158 8.22 -10.87 -1.72
C ALA A 158 9.37 -10.60 -0.74
N LEU A 159 9.98 -9.42 -0.82
CA LEU A 159 11.04 -9.01 0.08
C LEU A 159 10.53 -8.87 1.51
N HIS A 160 9.34 -8.26 1.69
CA HIS A 160 8.72 -8.12 2.99
C HIS A 160 8.50 -9.47 3.68
N SER A 161 7.94 -10.46 2.98
CA SER A 161 7.69 -11.79 3.55
C SER A 161 8.97 -12.48 4.02
N VAL A 162 10.05 -12.47 3.21
CA VAL A 162 11.32 -13.09 3.62
C VAL A 162 12.02 -12.30 4.74
N PHE A 163 11.90 -10.96 4.74
CA PHE A 163 12.44 -10.10 5.78
C PHE A 163 11.76 -10.36 7.14
N VAL A 164 10.42 -10.42 7.17
CA VAL A 164 9.66 -10.78 8.38
C VAL A 164 10.01 -12.20 8.83
N ALA A 165 10.16 -13.15 7.91
CA ALA A 165 10.56 -14.51 8.26
C ALA A 165 11.94 -14.56 8.93
N ASP A 166 12.90 -13.76 8.46
CA ASP A 166 14.21 -13.64 9.09
C ASP A 166 14.12 -13.03 10.50
N GLN A 167 13.25 -12.03 10.72
CA GLN A 167 13.01 -11.47 12.05
C GLN A 167 12.48 -12.53 13.03
N TYR A 168 11.52 -13.36 12.60
CA TYR A 168 11.02 -14.47 13.40
C TYR A 168 12.10 -15.52 13.67
N ARG A 169 12.94 -15.83 12.68
CA ARG A 169 14.09 -16.74 12.82
C ARG A 169 15.07 -16.23 13.88
N GLN A 170 15.43 -14.95 13.81
CA GLN A 170 16.33 -14.30 14.77
C GLN A 170 15.73 -14.28 16.18
N HIS A 171 14.46 -13.88 16.31
CA HIS A 171 13.76 -13.84 17.59
C HIS A 171 13.71 -15.21 18.28
N ALA A 172 13.38 -16.26 17.52
CA ALA A 172 13.33 -17.63 18.03
C ALA A 172 14.71 -18.33 18.08
N ARG A 173 15.80 -17.63 17.74
CA ARG A 173 17.18 -18.14 17.73
C ARG A 173 17.35 -19.42 16.88
N LEU A 174 16.58 -19.54 15.79
CA LEU A 174 16.61 -20.68 14.88
C LEU A 174 17.77 -20.55 13.88
N ASN A 175 18.98 -20.86 14.34
CA ASN A 175 20.23 -20.66 13.60
C ASN A 175 20.78 -21.93 12.92
N SER A 176 19.94 -22.95 12.70
CA SER A 176 20.34 -24.15 11.96
C SER A 176 20.68 -23.80 10.49
N PHE A 177 21.56 -24.60 9.87
CA PHE A 177 21.86 -24.45 8.44
C PHE A 177 20.60 -24.50 7.56
N ALA A 178 19.65 -25.38 7.90
CA ALA A 178 18.39 -25.52 7.17
C ALA A 178 17.53 -24.25 7.25
N THR A 179 17.37 -23.66 8.44
CA THR A 179 16.60 -22.42 8.62
C THR A 179 17.32 -21.20 8.04
N GLY A 180 18.65 -21.17 8.10
CA GLY A 180 19.48 -20.14 7.46
C GLY A 180 19.38 -20.17 5.93
N ASN A 181 19.36 -21.35 5.30
CA ASN A 181 19.15 -21.47 3.86
C ASN A 181 17.72 -21.14 3.42
N LEU A 182 16.75 -21.24 4.34
CA LEU A 182 15.36 -20.93 4.02
C LEU A 182 15.10 -19.41 4.02
N VAL A 183 15.54 -18.69 5.06
CA VAL A 183 15.23 -17.25 5.24
C VAL A 183 16.36 -16.43 5.88
N GLY A 184 17.60 -16.92 5.92
CA GLY A 184 18.72 -16.18 6.51
C GLY A 184 19.16 -14.97 5.68
N PRO A 185 20.21 -14.23 6.13
CA PRO A 185 20.64 -12.99 5.50
C PRO A 185 20.93 -13.09 4.00
N GLY A 186 21.53 -14.19 3.55
CA GLY A 186 21.78 -14.42 2.12
C GLY A 186 20.50 -14.53 1.29
N GLN A 187 19.43 -15.09 1.85
CA GLN A 187 18.11 -15.17 1.19
C GLN A 187 17.43 -13.81 1.14
N VAL A 188 17.55 -13.01 2.22
CA VAL A 188 17.05 -11.63 2.23
C VAL A 188 17.79 -10.80 1.18
N SER A 189 19.13 -10.83 1.17
CA SER A 189 19.96 -10.12 0.18
C SER A 189 19.64 -10.52 -1.26
N ALA A 190 19.35 -11.80 -1.51
CA ALA A 190 18.99 -12.30 -2.84
C ALA A 190 17.68 -11.68 -3.38
N VAL A 191 16.76 -11.27 -2.51
CA VAL A 191 15.52 -10.58 -2.90
C VAL A 191 15.67 -9.06 -2.82
N ALA A 192 16.49 -8.56 -1.87
CA ALA A 192 16.76 -7.13 -1.67
C ALA A 192 17.51 -6.47 -2.83
N GLN A 193 18.09 -7.24 -3.75
CA GLN A 193 18.73 -6.70 -4.95
C GLN A 193 17.76 -6.08 -5.96
N TRP A 194 16.46 -6.32 -5.81
CA TRP A 194 15.42 -5.84 -6.73
C TRP A 194 14.72 -4.61 -6.20
N ARG A 195 14.40 -3.68 -7.09
CA ARG A 195 13.47 -2.59 -6.78
C ARG A 195 12.01 -3.04 -6.92
N HIS A 196 11.07 -2.15 -6.60
CA HIS A 196 9.64 -2.49 -6.48
C HIS A 196 8.73 -1.62 -7.37
N PRO A 197 8.35 -2.10 -8.59
CA PRO A 197 8.79 -3.33 -9.24
C PRO A 197 10.18 -3.16 -9.86
N ASP A 198 10.93 -4.24 -10.05
CA ASP A 198 12.25 -4.10 -10.66
C ASP A 198 12.14 -3.78 -12.16
N PRO A 199 12.90 -2.79 -12.68
CA PRO A 199 12.80 -2.41 -14.08
C PRO A 199 13.12 -3.57 -15.04
N THR A 200 13.95 -4.53 -14.62
CA THR A 200 14.35 -5.67 -15.46
C THR A 200 13.22 -6.67 -15.71
N PHE A 201 12.21 -6.74 -14.83
CA PHE A 201 11.08 -7.66 -14.96
C PHE A 201 9.97 -7.12 -15.89
N THR A 202 9.88 -5.80 -16.06
CA THR A 202 8.77 -5.14 -16.77
C THR A 202 8.67 -5.47 -18.26
N LYS A 203 9.78 -5.90 -18.89
CA LYS A 203 9.81 -6.25 -20.31
C LYS A 203 8.96 -7.51 -20.61
N ASP A 204 8.90 -8.44 -19.65
CA ASP A 204 8.22 -9.72 -19.81
C ASP A 204 6.86 -9.75 -19.09
N HIS A 205 6.39 -8.60 -18.57
CA HIS A 205 5.08 -8.46 -17.94
C HIS A 205 3.96 -9.00 -18.83
N ARG A 206 3.51 -10.20 -18.52
CA ARG A 206 2.31 -10.82 -19.07
C ARG A 206 1.33 -11.04 -17.93
N LEU A 207 0.06 -11.06 -18.30
CA LEU A 207 -1.00 -11.39 -17.35
C LEU A 207 -0.96 -12.90 -17.10
N HIS A 208 -0.19 -13.32 -16.09
CA HIS A 208 -0.05 -14.73 -15.72
C HIS A 208 -1.15 -15.18 -14.77
N TYR A 209 -1.64 -14.26 -13.93
CA TYR A 209 -2.65 -14.53 -12.91
C TYR A 209 -3.75 -13.48 -12.98
N PRO A 210 -4.77 -13.62 -13.87
CA PRO A 210 -5.82 -12.60 -14.08
C PRO A 210 -6.67 -12.31 -12.82
N ASP A 211 -6.69 -13.22 -11.86
CA ASP A 211 -7.35 -13.02 -10.57
C ASP A 211 -6.55 -12.12 -9.61
N LEU A 212 -5.24 -11.96 -9.86
CA LEU A 212 -4.30 -11.25 -8.97
C LEU A 212 -3.51 -10.13 -9.68
N GLN A 213 -3.73 -9.97 -10.98
CA GLN A 213 -3.08 -8.99 -11.82
C GLN A 213 -4.12 -8.38 -12.76
N VAL A 214 -3.85 -7.15 -13.20
CA VAL A 214 -4.59 -6.47 -14.26
C VAL A 214 -3.62 -5.63 -15.08
N ARG A 215 -3.86 -5.45 -16.38
CA ARG A 215 -3.00 -4.59 -17.19
C ARG A 215 -3.28 -3.13 -16.91
N GLY A 216 -2.23 -2.31 -17.00
CA GLY A 216 -2.36 -0.86 -16.99
C GLY A 216 -1.26 -0.16 -17.77
N SER A 217 -1.45 1.13 -18.01
CA SER A 217 -0.54 2.02 -18.72
C SER A 217 -0.46 3.36 -18.00
N TRP A 218 0.76 3.79 -17.71
CA TRP A 218 1.04 5.14 -17.22
C TRP A 218 1.41 6.05 -18.38
N MET A 219 0.56 7.03 -18.67
CA MET A 219 0.79 8.02 -19.72
C MET A 219 1.22 9.35 -19.11
N LYS A 220 2.40 9.84 -19.47
CA LYS A 220 2.85 11.18 -19.05
C LYS A 220 2.11 12.24 -19.85
N LEU A 221 1.44 13.16 -19.15
CA LEU A 221 0.72 14.25 -19.80
C LEU A 221 1.66 15.44 -20.09
N PRO A 222 1.57 16.05 -21.28
CA PRO A 222 2.35 17.23 -21.59
C PRO A 222 1.85 18.42 -20.77
N LEU A 223 2.76 19.03 -20.00
CA LEU A 223 2.49 20.28 -19.30
C LEU A 223 3.09 21.45 -20.09
N LYS A 224 2.41 22.60 -20.07
CA LYS A 224 3.02 23.86 -20.50
C LYS A 224 4.33 24.05 -19.76
N LYS A 225 5.43 24.33 -20.46
CA LYS A 225 6.71 24.66 -19.85
C LYS A 225 6.57 25.98 -19.07
N SER A 226 6.12 25.88 -17.82
CA SER A 226 5.97 26.99 -16.89
C SER A 226 6.67 26.62 -15.58
N ALA A 227 7.36 27.59 -14.99
CA ALA A 227 8.02 27.42 -13.70
C ALA A 227 7.06 27.57 -12.50
N ALA A 228 5.78 27.91 -12.73
CA ALA A 228 4.86 28.36 -11.69
C ALA A 228 4.75 27.39 -10.49
N VAL A 229 4.39 26.13 -10.74
CA VAL A 229 4.21 25.14 -9.64
C VAL A 229 5.49 24.36 -9.35
N GLY A 230 6.30 24.08 -10.37
CA GLY A 230 7.56 23.33 -10.22
C GLY A 230 7.38 21.93 -9.61
N GLY A 231 8.50 21.30 -9.23
CA GLY A 231 8.47 20.01 -8.55
C GLY A 231 8.31 20.16 -7.05
N ARG A 232 7.37 19.43 -6.45
CA ARG A 232 7.04 19.52 -5.02
C ARG A 232 6.52 18.21 -4.41
N GLN A 233 6.66 18.12 -3.09
CA GLN A 233 6.18 17.07 -2.20
C GLN A 233 5.37 17.70 -1.05
N GLY A 234 4.61 16.89 -0.32
CA GLY A 234 3.95 17.34 0.91
C GLY A 234 2.95 18.48 0.74
N PHE A 235 2.37 18.62 -0.44
CA PHE A 235 1.37 19.63 -0.76
C PHE A 235 -0.03 19.08 -0.52
N ALA A 236 -0.96 19.96 -0.14
CA ALA A 236 -2.37 19.61 -0.12
C ALA A 236 -2.93 19.65 -1.55
N HIS A 237 -3.87 18.76 -1.85
CA HIS A 237 -4.48 18.70 -3.17
C HIS A 237 -5.93 18.21 -3.10
N PHE A 238 -6.70 18.52 -4.13
CA PHE A 238 -8.03 17.97 -4.36
C PHE A 238 -8.42 18.14 -5.83
N VAL A 239 -9.48 17.46 -6.26
CA VAL A 239 -10.08 17.65 -7.59
C VAL A 239 -11.49 18.22 -7.44
N TRP A 240 -11.81 19.23 -8.24
CA TRP A 240 -13.15 19.76 -8.35
C TRP A 240 -13.43 20.17 -9.80
N LYS A 241 -14.53 19.68 -10.37
CA LYS A 241 -14.99 19.99 -11.75
C LYS A 241 -13.88 19.84 -12.81
N GLY A 242 -13.22 18.68 -12.85
CA GLY A 242 -12.16 18.38 -13.81
C GLY A 242 -10.86 19.18 -13.63
N ARG A 243 -10.67 19.85 -12.49
CA ARG A 243 -9.46 20.63 -12.17
C ARG A 243 -8.76 20.07 -10.94
N LEU A 244 -7.45 19.90 -11.04
CA LEU A 244 -6.58 19.60 -9.90
C LEU A 244 -6.16 20.91 -9.23
N TYR A 245 -6.47 21.04 -7.96
CA TYR A 245 -6.04 22.13 -7.09
C TYR A 245 -4.85 21.68 -6.24
N ILE A 246 -3.85 22.55 -6.07
CA ILE A 246 -2.63 22.28 -5.31
C ILE A 246 -2.28 23.48 -4.45
N LEU A 247 -2.16 23.24 -3.15
CA LEU A 247 -1.75 24.22 -2.15
C LEU A 247 -0.42 23.81 -1.50
N ALA A 248 0.49 24.77 -1.40
CA ALA A 248 1.72 24.67 -0.60
C ALA A 248 2.64 23.50 -1.00
N GLY A 249 3.35 22.92 -0.02
CA GLY A 249 4.34 21.87 -0.19
C GLY A 249 5.78 22.39 -0.17
N SER A 250 6.73 21.53 -0.52
CA SER A 250 8.15 21.86 -0.47
C SER A 250 8.92 21.22 -1.62
N ARG A 251 10.12 21.75 -1.93
CA ARG A 251 11.03 21.11 -2.90
C ARG A 251 11.86 19.99 -2.28
N THR A 252 12.13 20.09 -0.98
CA THR A 252 12.86 19.11 -0.18
C THR A 252 12.30 19.13 1.25
N ALA A 253 12.65 18.13 2.06
CA ALA A 253 12.20 18.09 3.47
C ALA A 253 12.65 19.34 4.26
N ALA A 254 13.80 19.93 3.90
CA ALA A 254 14.34 21.15 4.50
C ALA A 254 13.86 22.44 3.80
N GLY A 255 12.89 22.34 2.90
CA GLY A 255 12.39 23.47 2.11
C GLY A 255 13.17 23.72 0.80
N PRO A 256 13.00 24.90 0.17
CA PRO A 256 12.05 25.95 0.55
C PRO A 256 10.61 25.43 0.54
N TRP A 257 9.83 25.86 1.54
CA TRP A 257 8.39 25.63 1.62
C TRP A 257 7.63 26.68 0.82
N MET A 258 6.48 26.28 0.30
CA MET A 258 5.63 27.09 -0.57
C MET A 258 4.31 27.37 0.14
N HIS A 259 3.68 28.50 -0.15
CA HIS A 259 2.34 28.87 0.32
C HIS A 259 1.37 29.20 -0.82
N ASP A 260 1.82 28.94 -2.03
CA ASP A 260 1.13 29.27 -3.27
C ASP A 260 -0.06 28.31 -3.49
N PHE A 261 -1.07 28.80 -4.21
CA PHE A 261 -2.27 28.03 -4.49
C PHE A 261 -2.61 28.12 -5.98
N PHE A 262 -2.76 26.97 -6.62
CA PHE A 262 -2.98 26.88 -8.06
C PHE A 262 -4.02 25.83 -8.41
N TYR A 263 -4.60 25.94 -9.60
CA TYR A 263 -5.25 24.81 -10.26
C TYR A 263 -4.77 24.61 -11.70
N ILE A 264 -4.98 23.40 -12.22
CA ILE A 264 -4.81 23.05 -13.63
C ILE A 264 -6.01 22.24 -14.13
N THR A 265 -6.44 22.48 -15.36
CA THR A 265 -7.52 21.70 -15.98
C THR A 265 -6.98 20.37 -16.52
N LEU A 266 -7.58 19.26 -16.11
CA LEU A 266 -7.06 17.90 -16.38
C LEU A 266 -7.30 17.41 -17.81
N ASP A 267 -8.34 17.91 -18.48
CA ASP A 267 -8.64 17.61 -19.90
C ASP A 267 -7.64 18.27 -20.87
N ARG A 268 -7.07 19.41 -20.47
CA ARG A 268 -6.22 20.27 -21.27
C ARG A 268 -5.05 20.85 -20.45
N PRO A 269 -4.18 20.00 -19.87
CA PRO A 269 -3.10 20.46 -18.99
C PRO A 269 -2.05 21.33 -19.71
N GLN A 270 -2.00 21.30 -21.04
CA GLN A 270 -1.21 22.21 -21.87
C GLN A 270 -1.64 23.68 -21.77
N ALA A 271 -2.85 23.97 -21.28
CA ALA A 271 -3.27 25.35 -21.00
C ALA A 271 -2.41 26.00 -19.91
N GLY A 272 -1.85 25.19 -19.01
CA GLY A 272 -1.01 25.61 -17.90
C GLY A 272 -1.78 25.84 -16.60
N TRP A 273 -1.05 26.25 -15.58
CA TRP A 273 -1.58 26.52 -14.24
C TRP A 273 -2.24 27.89 -14.15
N THR A 274 -3.30 27.98 -13.35
CA THR A 274 -3.96 29.22 -12.96
C THR A 274 -3.70 29.46 -11.48
N GLU A 275 -3.20 30.65 -11.15
CA GLU A 275 -2.95 31.09 -9.78
C GLU A 275 -4.26 31.48 -9.09
N LEU A 276 -4.37 31.13 -7.82
CA LEU A 276 -5.46 31.48 -6.91
C LEU A 276 -4.93 32.36 -5.78
N PRO A 277 -5.80 33.05 -5.02
CA PRO A 277 -5.37 33.75 -3.83
C PRO A 277 -4.58 32.82 -2.90
N PRO A 278 -3.36 33.22 -2.47
CA PRO A 278 -2.51 32.38 -1.64
C PRO A 278 -3.16 32.15 -0.28
N TYR A 279 -2.71 31.10 0.43
CA TYR A 279 -3.21 30.82 1.77
C TYR A 279 -2.87 31.99 2.73
N PRO A 280 -3.84 32.50 3.51
CA PRO A 280 -3.64 33.64 4.40
C PRO A 280 -2.88 33.22 5.66
N LEU A 281 -1.55 33.22 5.59
CA LEU A 281 -0.68 33.03 6.76
C LEU A 281 -0.86 34.20 7.73
N SER A 282 -1.01 33.88 9.01
CA SER A 282 -0.97 34.91 10.06
C SER A 282 0.49 35.33 10.33
N GLY A 283 0.69 36.57 10.79
CA GLY A 283 2.03 37.07 11.10
C GLY A 283 2.70 36.23 12.19
N GLY A 284 3.74 35.48 11.83
CA GLY A 284 4.46 34.56 12.72
C GLY A 284 4.32 33.07 12.38
N GLU A 285 3.39 32.69 11.50
CA GLU A 285 3.26 31.31 11.03
C GLU A 285 4.38 30.96 10.03
N HIS A 286 5.12 29.88 10.30
CA HIS A 286 6.12 29.35 9.38
C HIS A 286 5.45 28.62 8.22
N MET A 287 5.91 28.83 6.97
CA MET A 287 5.37 28.13 5.78
C MET A 287 5.46 26.61 5.87
N ALA A 288 6.37 26.08 6.69
CA ALA A 288 6.43 24.64 6.99
C ALA A 288 5.13 24.13 7.63
N LEU A 289 4.40 24.98 8.36
CA LEU A 289 3.17 24.60 9.06
C LEU A 289 2.04 24.19 8.14
N ILE A 290 2.01 24.64 6.88
CA ILE A 290 0.93 24.32 5.92
C ILE A 290 1.32 23.22 4.93
N SER A 291 2.57 22.72 5.00
CA SER A 291 2.99 21.52 4.29
C SER A 291 2.65 20.27 5.09
N GLN A 292 2.69 19.12 4.44
CA GLN A 292 2.38 17.81 5.03
C GLN A 292 0.96 17.71 5.61
N ARG A 293 0.00 18.30 4.88
CA ARG A 293 -1.42 18.34 5.22
C ARG A 293 -2.28 18.01 4.01
N GLN A 294 -3.54 17.69 4.26
CA GLN A 294 -4.53 17.36 3.25
C GLN A 294 -5.66 18.38 3.22
N MET A 295 -6.36 18.45 2.09
CA MET A 295 -7.61 19.19 1.93
C MET A 295 -8.70 18.24 1.46
N CYS A 296 -9.94 18.48 1.89
CA CYS A 296 -11.10 17.73 1.42
C CYS A 296 -12.13 18.69 0.83
N VAL A 297 -12.83 18.23 -0.21
CA VAL A 297 -13.88 19.01 -0.86
C VAL A 297 -15.24 18.47 -0.46
N ASP A 298 -16.14 19.39 -0.18
CA ASP A 298 -17.57 19.12 -0.16
C ASP A 298 -18.20 19.73 -1.41
N ASP A 299 -18.48 18.87 -2.38
CA ASP A 299 -19.06 19.24 -3.66
C ASP A 299 -20.47 19.82 -3.50
N SER A 300 -21.22 19.39 -2.48
CA SER A 300 -22.62 19.79 -2.28
C SER A 300 -22.76 21.28 -1.91
N VAL A 301 -21.73 21.84 -1.27
CA VAL A 301 -21.69 23.25 -0.86
C VAL A 301 -20.60 24.05 -1.58
N GLY A 302 -19.80 23.41 -2.44
CA GLY A 302 -18.74 24.06 -3.22
C GLY A 302 -17.62 24.62 -2.34
N LYS A 303 -17.18 23.89 -1.31
CA LYS A 303 -16.15 24.33 -0.37
C LYS A 303 -15.05 23.30 -0.23
N ALA A 304 -13.81 23.78 -0.13
CA ALA A 304 -12.66 22.96 0.25
C ALA A 304 -12.19 23.33 1.66
N TYR A 305 -11.98 22.32 2.49
CA TYR A 305 -11.62 22.45 3.90
C TYR A 305 -10.16 22.08 4.11
N PHE A 306 -9.45 22.93 4.85
CA PHE A 306 -8.05 22.75 5.20
C PHE A 306 -7.87 22.80 6.72
N PHE A 307 -7.38 21.69 7.28
CA PHE A 307 -7.22 21.56 8.72
C PHE A 307 -5.75 21.73 9.12
N THR A 308 -5.48 22.75 9.93
CA THR A 308 -4.13 23.12 10.38
C THR A 308 -3.83 22.62 11.80
N SER A 309 -4.59 21.63 12.30
CA SER A 309 -4.52 21.10 13.68
C SER A 309 -4.93 22.09 14.77
N GLN A 310 -5.55 23.19 14.37
CA GLN A 310 -6.08 24.22 15.25
C GLN A 310 -7.58 24.01 15.50
N LYS A 311 -8.14 24.63 16.53
CA LYS A 311 -9.61 24.66 16.78
C LYS A 311 -10.40 25.47 15.74
N GLN A 312 -9.73 25.99 14.73
CA GLN A 312 -10.33 26.70 13.61
C GLN A 312 -10.13 25.86 12.35
N LEU A 313 -11.07 25.96 11.42
CA LEU A 313 -10.98 25.29 10.14
C LEU A 313 -10.93 26.35 9.04
N ASP A 314 -9.90 26.28 8.21
CA ASP A 314 -9.71 27.18 7.08
C ASP A 314 -10.50 26.63 5.89
N VAL A 315 -11.21 27.53 5.19
CA VAL A 315 -12.16 27.16 4.15
C VAL A 315 -11.90 27.99 2.91
N PHE A 316 -11.75 27.32 1.78
CA PHE A 316 -11.71 27.95 0.46
C PHE A 316 -13.05 27.78 -0.23
N ASP A 317 -13.70 28.90 -0.56
CA ASP A 317 -14.92 28.92 -1.36
C ASP A 317 -14.55 28.72 -2.84
N LEU A 318 -14.97 27.61 -3.43
CA LEU A 318 -14.60 27.24 -4.80
C LEU A 318 -15.33 28.04 -5.87
N ASN A 319 -16.44 28.67 -5.51
CA ASN A 319 -17.21 29.51 -6.44
C ASN A 319 -16.70 30.96 -6.41
N ALA A 320 -16.39 31.48 -5.23
CA ALA A 320 -15.88 32.84 -5.05
C ALA A 320 -14.36 32.95 -5.19
N ASN A 321 -13.63 31.83 -5.09
CA ASN A 321 -12.17 31.76 -4.98
C ASN A 321 -11.61 32.59 -3.81
N THR A 322 -12.24 32.51 -2.64
CA THR A 322 -11.84 33.28 -1.46
C THR A 322 -11.59 32.37 -0.25
N TRP A 323 -10.60 32.77 0.55
CA TRP A 323 -10.34 32.14 1.84
C TRP A 323 -11.23 32.74 2.93
N SER A 324 -11.69 31.89 3.83
CA SER A 324 -12.39 32.25 5.05
C SER A 324 -12.01 31.28 6.16
N ARG A 325 -12.48 31.54 7.37
CA ARG A 325 -12.23 30.69 8.53
C ARG A 325 -13.51 30.48 9.32
N ILE A 326 -13.74 29.23 9.72
CA ILE A 326 -14.83 28.90 10.63
C ILE A 326 -14.25 28.56 12.01
N HIS A 327 -14.86 29.13 13.04
CA HIS A 327 -14.57 28.76 14.42
C HIS A 327 -15.33 27.47 14.73
N THR A 328 -14.62 26.49 15.27
CA THR A 328 -15.21 25.22 15.71
C THR A 328 -15.08 25.09 17.22
N ARG A 329 -15.85 24.18 17.81
CA ARG A 329 -15.80 23.89 19.25
C ARG A 329 -15.60 22.41 19.50
N ILE A 330 -15.06 22.06 20.65
CA ILE A 330 -14.98 20.70 21.17
C ILE A 330 -15.47 20.71 22.61
N ASP A 331 -16.12 19.63 23.03
CA ASP A 331 -16.44 19.44 24.44
C ASP A 331 -15.22 18.82 25.14
N GLY A 332 -14.65 19.53 26.11
CA GLY A 332 -13.47 19.09 26.85
C GLY A 332 -12.13 19.58 26.27
N LEU A 333 -11.07 18.83 26.54
CA LEU A 333 -9.70 19.16 26.12
C LEU A 333 -9.50 18.89 24.62
N TRP A 334 -8.70 19.73 23.99
CA TRP A 334 -8.30 19.53 22.60
C TRP A 334 -7.18 18.49 22.55
N PRO A 335 -7.37 17.35 21.88
CA PRO A 335 -6.45 16.20 21.99
C PRO A 335 -5.13 16.40 21.23
N ILE A 336 -5.04 17.42 20.37
CA ILE A 336 -3.86 17.77 19.57
C ILE A 336 -3.49 19.25 19.76
N ASP A 337 -3.21 19.64 21.00
CA ASP A 337 -2.97 21.02 21.46
C ASP A 337 -1.60 21.61 21.12
N ARG A 338 -0.85 20.96 20.24
CA ARG A 338 0.50 21.33 19.82
C ARG A 338 0.65 21.16 18.32
N HIS A 339 1.86 21.43 17.79
CA HIS A 339 2.13 21.17 16.39
C HIS A 339 1.86 19.69 16.05
N TYR A 340 1.01 19.50 15.05
CA TYR A 340 0.52 18.18 14.65
C TYR A 340 0.31 18.17 13.13
N CYS A 341 0.82 17.16 12.43
CA CYS A 341 0.76 17.05 10.97
C CYS A 341 0.77 15.59 10.52
N GLU A 342 0.89 15.33 9.20
CA GLU A 342 1.10 13.98 8.64
C GLU A 342 -0.07 12.99 8.90
N PHE A 343 -1.22 13.51 9.30
CA PHE A 343 -2.48 12.77 9.44
C PHE A 343 -3.17 12.59 8.09
N ALA A 344 -4.05 11.60 8.00
CA ALA A 344 -4.98 11.49 6.90
C ALA A 344 -6.29 12.20 7.23
N MET A 345 -6.95 12.74 6.21
CA MET A 345 -8.23 13.43 6.31
C MET A 345 -9.17 13.00 5.19
N VAL A 346 -10.43 12.75 5.53
CA VAL A 346 -11.49 12.45 4.56
C VAL A 346 -12.79 13.16 4.92
N LEU A 347 -13.68 13.33 3.95
CA LEU A 347 -15.02 13.87 4.14
C LEU A 347 -16.06 12.80 3.79
N ALA A 348 -17.00 12.58 4.70
CA ALA A 348 -18.15 11.69 4.51
C ALA A 348 -19.38 12.32 5.17
N ARG A 349 -20.52 12.37 4.47
CA ARG A 349 -21.80 12.86 5.02
C ARG A 349 -21.69 14.23 5.72
N HIS A 350 -21.01 15.20 5.09
CA HIS A 350 -20.78 16.54 5.64
C HIS A 350 -19.99 16.56 6.98
N ARG A 351 -19.20 15.51 7.24
CA ARG A 351 -18.33 15.38 8.40
C ARG A 351 -16.89 15.15 7.96
N LEU A 352 -15.97 15.92 8.52
CA LEU A 352 -14.54 15.72 8.32
C LEU A 352 -14.01 14.74 9.35
N TYR A 353 -13.28 13.73 8.91
CA TYR A 353 -12.61 12.77 9.77
C TYR A 353 -11.11 12.90 9.60
N ILE A 354 -10.38 12.85 10.71
CA ILE A 354 -8.91 12.80 10.72
C ILE A 354 -8.44 11.59 11.50
N PHE A 355 -7.38 10.94 11.02
CA PHE A 355 -6.73 9.85 11.74
C PHE A 355 -5.21 9.95 11.71
N GLY A 356 -4.60 9.61 12.84
CA GLY A 356 -3.16 9.49 12.98
C GLY A 356 -2.45 10.83 12.85
N GLY A 357 -1.20 10.82 12.37
CA GLY A 357 -0.32 11.98 12.34
C GLY A 357 0.69 11.97 13.47
N ASP A 358 1.65 12.90 13.45
CA ASP A 358 2.72 12.99 14.44
C ASP A 358 2.88 14.40 15.00
N SER A 359 3.75 14.48 16.01
CA SER A 359 4.18 15.70 16.66
C SER A 359 5.65 15.57 17.04
N PRO A 360 6.43 16.67 17.12
CA PRO A 360 7.80 16.62 17.64
C PRO A 360 7.89 15.98 19.03
N ASP A 361 6.83 16.06 19.83
CA ASP A 361 6.78 15.45 21.17
C ASP A 361 6.57 13.92 21.14
N GLN A 362 6.09 13.36 20.03
CA GLN A 362 5.77 11.93 19.85
C GLN A 362 5.89 11.54 18.36
N VAL A 363 7.12 11.35 17.88
CA VAL A 363 7.38 11.18 16.43
C VAL A 363 6.96 9.84 15.86
N ILE A 364 6.75 8.82 16.70
CA ILE A 364 6.16 7.54 16.28
C ILE A 364 4.81 7.75 15.57
N GLY A 365 4.15 8.86 15.82
CA GLY A 365 2.81 9.13 15.34
C GLY A 365 1.78 8.76 16.40
N SER A 366 0.51 8.86 16.01
CA SER A 366 -0.62 8.73 16.92
C SER A 366 -1.74 7.89 16.33
N SER A 367 -2.69 7.51 17.18
CA SER A 367 -3.90 6.79 16.82
C SER A 367 -5.16 7.63 17.00
N VAL A 368 -5.03 8.95 17.12
CA VAL A 368 -6.17 9.86 17.33
C VAL A 368 -7.15 9.77 16.15
N LEU A 369 -8.41 9.46 16.44
CA LEU A 369 -9.54 9.63 15.53
C LEU A 369 -10.41 10.79 16.02
N MET A 370 -10.59 11.80 15.18
CA MET A 370 -11.51 12.89 15.43
C MET A 370 -12.43 13.13 14.25
N MET A 371 -13.59 13.69 14.54
CA MET A 371 -14.58 14.08 13.54
C MET A 371 -15.07 15.51 13.79
N CYS A 372 -15.13 16.33 12.75
CA CYS A 372 -15.80 17.63 12.78
C CYS A 372 -17.11 17.54 12.00
N ASP A 373 -18.22 17.76 12.70
CA ASP A 373 -19.51 17.94 12.06
C ASP A 373 -19.57 19.37 11.52
N LEU A 374 -19.60 19.52 10.19
CA LEU A 374 -19.44 20.82 9.54
C LEU A 374 -20.68 21.71 9.67
N GLU A 375 -21.85 21.12 9.86
CA GLU A 375 -23.11 21.84 10.07
C GLU A 375 -23.11 22.48 11.47
N THR A 376 -22.84 21.66 12.49
CA THR A 376 -22.83 22.12 13.88
C THR A 376 -21.51 22.79 14.29
N LYS A 377 -20.45 22.64 13.48
CA LYS A 377 -19.07 23.11 13.73
C LYS A 377 -18.49 22.57 15.03
N ARG A 378 -18.78 21.30 15.32
CA ARG A 378 -18.39 20.63 16.57
C ARG A 378 -17.47 19.45 16.27
N TRP A 379 -16.35 19.41 16.99
CA TRP A 379 -15.45 18.27 17.00
C TRP A 379 -15.87 17.25 18.05
N THR A 380 -15.74 15.97 17.69
CA THR A 380 -15.81 14.81 18.56
C THR A 380 -14.46 14.09 18.52
N HIS A 381 -13.89 13.80 19.68
CA HIS A 381 -12.74 12.90 19.80
C HIS A 381 -13.25 11.50 20.12
N TYR A 382 -13.09 10.56 19.18
CA TYR A 382 -13.57 9.19 19.34
C TYR A 382 -12.63 8.32 20.17
N GLY A 383 -11.33 8.59 20.10
CA GLY A 383 -10.31 7.83 20.83
C GLY A 383 -8.93 7.97 20.22
N GLY A 384 -7.98 7.24 20.81
CA GLY A 384 -6.55 7.42 20.56
C GLY A 384 -5.93 8.48 21.49
N ASP A 385 -4.62 8.63 21.40
CA ASP A 385 -3.87 9.61 22.19
C ASP A 385 -2.69 10.12 21.35
N ALA A 386 -2.55 11.45 21.27
CA ALA A 386 -1.52 12.11 20.49
C ALA A 386 -0.13 12.02 21.12
N PHE A 387 -0.05 11.88 22.44
CA PHE A 387 1.16 12.10 23.23
C PHE A 387 1.49 10.93 24.17
N ARG A 388 0.64 9.90 24.22
CA ARG A 388 0.89 8.69 25.00
C ARG A 388 0.68 7.43 24.16
N LEU A 389 1.74 6.63 24.08
CA LEU A 389 1.65 5.29 23.54
C LEU A 389 0.88 4.36 24.49
N LYS A 390 -0.24 3.84 24.01
CA LYS A 390 -1.05 2.80 24.66
C LYS A 390 -1.45 1.75 23.62
N PRO A 391 -1.11 0.47 23.81
CA PRO A 391 -1.52 -0.56 22.87
C PRO A 391 -3.00 -0.90 23.06
N ASP A 392 -3.70 -1.12 21.96
CA ASP A 392 -5.11 -1.52 21.92
C ASP A 392 -5.36 -2.39 20.68
N VAL A 393 -5.85 -3.61 20.89
CA VAL A 393 -6.06 -4.60 19.82
C VAL A 393 -7.31 -4.32 18.98
N ASN A 394 -8.22 -3.47 19.48
CA ASN A 394 -9.46 -3.08 18.81
C ASN A 394 -9.37 -1.68 18.18
N TRP A 395 -8.18 -1.08 18.17
CA TRP A 395 -7.93 0.25 17.65
C TRP A 395 -6.69 0.24 16.75
N PRO A 396 -6.68 0.98 15.62
CA PRO A 396 -5.49 1.01 14.78
C PRO A 396 -4.29 1.60 15.52
N GLY A 397 -3.12 0.97 15.37
CA GLY A 397 -1.90 1.41 16.04
C GLY A 397 -1.44 2.82 15.64
N PRO A 398 -0.63 3.49 16.49
CA PRO A 398 -0.18 4.86 16.26
C PRO A 398 0.70 4.97 15.01
N ARG A 399 0.38 5.90 14.11
CA ARG A 399 1.04 6.04 12.82
C ARG A 399 0.95 7.44 12.24
N LYS A 400 1.95 7.80 11.44
CA LYS A 400 1.92 8.93 10.51
C LYS A 400 1.86 8.44 9.06
N TRP A 401 1.49 9.36 8.16
CA TRP A 401 1.27 9.07 6.76
C TRP A 401 0.32 7.90 6.45
N PRO A 402 -0.78 7.70 7.21
CA PRO A 402 -1.77 6.73 6.79
C PRO A 402 -2.45 7.18 5.49
N SER A 403 -3.09 6.22 4.82
CA SER A 403 -4.05 6.50 3.76
C SER A 403 -5.45 6.21 4.26
N MET A 404 -6.39 7.09 3.92
CA MET A 404 -7.81 6.91 4.23
C MET A 404 -8.66 7.08 2.98
N TRP A 405 -9.77 6.34 2.92
CA TRP A 405 -10.81 6.56 1.93
C TRP A 405 -12.19 6.25 2.49
N VAL A 406 -13.22 6.76 1.82
CA VAL A 406 -14.63 6.52 2.15
C VAL A 406 -15.20 5.62 1.07
N ASP A 407 -15.99 4.63 1.46
CA ASP A 407 -16.72 3.80 0.49
C ASP A 407 -17.81 4.57 -0.26
N LYS A 408 -18.37 3.96 -1.30
CA LYS A 408 -19.39 4.59 -2.14
C LYS A 408 -20.63 5.02 -1.38
N ALA A 409 -21.04 4.21 -0.41
CA ALA A 409 -22.24 4.42 0.40
C ALA A 409 -22.02 5.43 1.54
N GLU A 410 -20.77 5.84 1.75
CA GLU A 410 -20.34 6.67 2.88
C GLU A 410 -20.75 6.08 4.22
N GLU A 411 -20.66 4.76 4.35
CA GLU A 411 -20.97 4.00 5.57
C GLU A 411 -19.70 3.64 6.33
N ARG A 412 -18.59 3.49 5.61
CA ARG A 412 -17.30 3.12 6.19
C ARG A 412 -16.17 4.00 5.71
N ILE A 413 -15.28 4.29 6.66
CA ILE A 413 -13.99 4.92 6.40
C ILE A 413 -12.93 3.85 6.56
N TYR A 414 -12.14 3.63 5.53
CA TYR A 414 -11.05 2.68 5.57
C TYR A 414 -9.73 3.40 5.86
N LEU A 415 -8.84 2.68 6.53
CA LEU A 415 -7.51 3.13 6.94
C LEU A 415 -6.51 2.03 6.57
N MET A 416 -5.44 2.41 5.90
CA MET A 416 -4.34 1.50 5.54
C MET A 416 -3.01 2.26 5.58
N PHE A 417 -1.89 1.53 5.61
CA PHE A 417 -0.54 2.09 5.50
C PHE A 417 -0.17 2.99 6.68
N GLY A 418 0.95 3.69 6.51
CA GLY A 418 1.58 4.54 7.51
C GLY A 418 2.64 3.79 8.30
N ASP A 419 3.42 4.55 9.04
CA ASP A 419 4.49 4.02 9.88
C ASP A 419 4.45 4.56 11.29
N GLY A 420 4.81 3.68 12.22
CA GLY A 420 5.28 4.02 13.55
C GLY A 420 6.77 4.32 13.49
N ASP A 421 7.17 5.59 13.54
CA ASP A 421 8.57 6.03 13.40
C ASP A 421 9.40 5.78 14.67
N ARG A 422 9.64 4.50 14.94
CA ARG A 422 10.41 4.02 16.09
C ARG A 422 11.89 4.35 15.95
N TYR A 423 12.42 4.42 14.73
CA TYR A 423 13.78 4.88 14.48
C TYR A 423 13.93 6.35 14.84
N GLY A 424 13.00 7.21 14.42
CA GLY A 424 12.95 8.61 14.83
C GLY A 424 12.85 8.77 16.35
N ALA A 425 12.04 7.95 17.02
CA ALA A 425 11.97 7.94 18.49
C ALA A 425 13.31 7.58 19.14
N THR A 426 14.10 6.66 18.56
CA THR A 426 15.46 6.35 19.02
C THR A 426 16.35 7.59 18.96
N GLN A 427 16.30 8.35 17.86
CA GLN A 427 17.11 9.58 17.70
C GLN A 427 16.73 10.66 18.72
N GLN A 428 15.51 10.63 19.24
CA GLN A 428 14.97 11.64 20.16
C GLN A 428 14.85 11.15 21.61
N GLY A 429 15.26 9.91 21.91
CA GLY A 429 15.13 9.33 23.25
C GLY A 429 13.67 9.16 23.72
N GLN A 430 12.73 8.98 22.79
CA GLN A 430 11.30 8.83 23.08
C GLN A 430 10.92 7.37 23.34
N LYS A 431 9.77 7.15 24.01
CA LYS A 431 9.23 5.80 24.26
C LYS A 431 8.87 5.10 22.96
N GLY A 432 8.93 3.77 22.94
CA GLY A 432 8.62 2.96 21.75
C GLY A 432 9.76 2.86 20.73
N ALA A 433 10.92 3.48 21.01
CA ALA A 433 12.13 3.43 20.20
C ALA A 433 12.56 2.02 19.78
N ALA A 434 13.15 1.92 18.59
CA ALA A 434 13.81 0.73 18.05
C ALA A 434 14.74 1.08 16.88
N ASP A 435 15.55 0.12 16.45
CA ASP A 435 16.48 0.28 15.31
C ASP A 435 15.77 0.40 13.96
N LEU A 436 14.49 -0.02 13.88
CA LEU A 436 13.67 0.02 12.67
C LEU A 436 12.31 0.63 13.00
N SER A 437 11.78 1.41 12.05
CA SER A 437 10.39 1.86 12.08
C SER A 437 9.45 0.70 11.80
N HIS A 438 8.22 0.78 12.31
CA HIS A 438 7.20 -0.24 12.07
C HIS A 438 6.23 0.24 11.01
N LEU A 439 6.21 -0.44 9.87
CA LEU A 439 5.28 -0.10 8.79
C LEU A 439 4.09 -1.03 8.90
N TYR A 440 2.91 -0.44 8.94
CA TYR A 440 1.70 -1.19 9.19
C TYR A 440 1.28 -1.97 7.94
N ASP A 441 1.11 -3.27 8.14
CA ASP A 441 0.63 -4.25 7.18
C ASP A 441 -0.86 -4.56 7.36
N ASP A 442 -1.58 -3.68 8.06
CA ASP A 442 -2.98 -3.84 8.39
C ASP A 442 -3.89 -2.95 7.51
N CYS A 443 -5.17 -3.30 7.53
CA CYS A 443 -6.25 -2.48 7.03
C CYS A 443 -7.36 -2.48 8.07
N TRP A 444 -7.99 -1.32 8.27
CA TRP A 444 -9.07 -1.13 9.21
C TRP A 444 -10.23 -0.42 8.52
N SER A 445 -11.46 -0.68 8.97
CA SER A 445 -12.60 0.14 8.64
C SER A 445 -13.31 0.66 9.89
N TRP A 446 -13.66 1.93 9.87
CA TRP A 446 -14.50 2.60 10.86
C TRP A 446 -15.93 2.60 10.34
N ASP A 447 -16.82 1.97 11.09
CA ASP A 447 -18.27 2.04 10.89
C ASP A 447 -18.78 3.42 11.33
N ILE A 448 -19.22 4.25 10.39
CA ILE A 448 -19.63 5.64 10.69
C ILE A 448 -20.83 5.69 11.63
N ILE A 449 -21.77 4.75 11.50
CA ILE A 449 -23.01 4.72 12.29
C ILE A 449 -22.80 3.94 13.58
N GLY A 450 -22.15 2.77 13.49
CA GLY A 450 -21.87 1.92 14.64
C GLY A 450 -20.72 2.41 15.53
N GLU A 451 -19.97 3.42 15.08
CA GLU A 451 -18.84 4.05 15.76
C GLU A 451 -17.84 3.03 16.30
N LYS A 452 -17.46 2.08 15.44
CA LYS A 452 -16.55 0.99 15.80
C LYS A 452 -15.55 0.70 14.70
N TRP A 453 -14.33 0.39 15.11
CA TRP A 453 -13.30 -0.15 14.22
C TRP A 453 -13.51 -1.66 13.99
N ARG A 454 -13.21 -2.10 12.77
CA ARG A 454 -13.06 -3.49 12.39
C ARG A 454 -11.74 -3.65 11.65
N ARG A 455 -10.91 -4.62 12.05
CA ARG A 455 -9.68 -4.95 11.33
C ARG A 455 -10.04 -5.81 10.11
N GLU A 456 -9.76 -5.29 8.93
CA GLU A 456 -10.08 -5.92 7.65
C GLU A 456 -9.00 -6.91 7.21
N ARG A 457 -9.39 -7.84 6.34
CA ARG A 457 -8.47 -8.76 5.67
C ARG A 457 -7.80 -8.10 4.46
N LEU A 458 -6.67 -8.66 4.01
CA LEU A 458 -5.90 -8.17 2.86
C LEU A 458 -5.74 -9.26 1.79
N PRO A 459 -6.84 -9.66 1.13
CA PRO A 459 -6.84 -10.82 0.24
C PRO A 459 -6.10 -10.57 -1.08
N GLY A 460 -5.52 -11.63 -1.63
CA GLY A 460 -4.97 -11.66 -2.98
C GLY A 460 -3.53 -11.16 -3.07
N ASN A 461 -3.29 -10.16 -3.92
CA ASN A 461 -1.96 -9.61 -4.21
C ASN A 461 -1.82 -8.17 -3.70
N PRO A 462 -1.76 -7.97 -2.37
CA PRO A 462 -1.72 -6.64 -1.78
C PRO A 462 -0.37 -5.94 -1.97
N PRO A 463 -0.35 -4.60 -1.91
CA PRO A 463 0.87 -3.81 -1.83
C PRO A 463 1.68 -4.15 -0.57
N CYS A 464 3.01 -4.20 -0.70
CA CYS A 464 3.93 -4.22 0.45
C CYS A 464 3.60 -3.09 1.46
N PRO A 465 3.74 -3.31 2.79
CA PRO A 465 3.58 -2.26 3.79
C PRO A 465 4.48 -1.05 3.48
N ARG A 466 3.91 0.14 3.61
CA ARG A 466 4.50 1.41 3.17
C ARG A 466 3.86 2.58 3.89
N SER A 467 4.55 3.71 3.88
CA SER A 467 4.02 5.04 4.22
C SER A 467 4.12 5.96 3.00
N GLU A 468 3.56 7.16 3.11
CA GLU A 468 3.68 8.23 2.10
C GLU A 468 3.20 7.81 0.69
N ALA A 469 2.33 6.80 0.61
CA ALA A 469 1.78 6.29 -0.63
C ALA A 469 0.69 7.21 -1.17
N GLY A 470 0.60 7.32 -2.49
CA GLY A 470 -0.55 7.97 -3.12
C GLY A 470 -1.70 6.96 -3.21
N LEU A 471 -2.88 7.31 -2.70
CA LEU A 471 -4.07 6.47 -2.74
C LEU A 471 -5.31 7.29 -3.12
N THR A 472 -6.17 6.72 -3.96
CA THR A 472 -7.49 7.27 -4.25
C THR A 472 -8.55 6.18 -4.31
N TYR A 473 -9.74 6.49 -3.81
CA TYR A 473 -10.93 5.69 -4.11
C TYR A 473 -11.67 6.32 -5.29
N ASN A 474 -11.79 5.55 -6.36
CA ASN A 474 -12.47 5.97 -7.56
C ASN A 474 -13.94 5.56 -7.47
N ARG A 475 -14.83 6.49 -7.13
CA ARG A 475 -16.28 6.25 -6.98
C ARG A 475 -16.96 5.74 -8.27
N LYS A 476 -16.43 6.09 -9.45
CA LYS A 476 -16.97 5.62 -10.74
C LYS A 476 -16.60 4.17 -11.04
N LEU A 477 -15.37 3.78 -10.74
CA LEU A 477 -14.91 2.40 -10.88
C LEU A 477 -15.35 1.51 -9.71
N ASP A 478 -15.69 2.12 -8.56
CA ASP A 478 -15.84 1.45 -7.26
C ASP A 478 -14.60 0.60 -6.92
N LYS A 479 -13.42 1.26 -6.94
CA LYS A 479 -12.11 0.63 -6.72
C LYS A 479 -11.19 1.57 -5.96
N VAL A 480 -10.30 0.99 -5.15
CA VAL A 480 -9.18 1.73 -4.53
C VAL A 480 -7.95 1.54 -5.41
N ILE A 481 -7.21 2.61 -5.65
CA ILE A 481 -5.98 2.58 -6.45
C ILE A 481 -4.86 3.20 -5.62
N THR A 482 -3.72 2.53 -5.57
CA THR A 482 -2.53 3.03 -4.87
C THR A 482 -1.29 2.95 -5.77
N PHE A 483 -0.39 3.92 -5.62
CA PHE A 483 0.88 3.97 -6.32
C PHE A 483 2.00 4.52 -5.44
N GLY A 484 3.18 3.93 -5.59
CA GLY A 484 4.40 4.43 -4.96
C GLY A 484 4.38 4.34 -3.44
N GLY A 485 5.09 5.27 -2.79
CA GLY A 485 5.29 5.31 -1.34
C GLY A 485 6.72 4.96 -0.94
N TYR A 486 6.90 4.87 0.37
CA TYR A 486 8.19 4.68 1.03
C TYR A 486 8.12 3.56 2.06
N ASN A 487 9.20 2.82 2.22
CA ASN A 487 9.38 1.90 3.32
C ASN A 487 10.72 2.15 4.00
N ALA A 488 10.69 2.66 5.24
CA ALA A 488 11.86 3.07 6.00
C ALA A 488 12.72 1.92 6.55
N SER A 489 12.32 0.67 6.38
CA SER A 489 12.97 -0.48 7.04
C SER A 489 13.18 -1.68 6.12
N LEU A 490 12.73 -1.61 4.86
CA LEU A 490 12.92 -2.65 3.87
C LEU A 490 14.15 -2.32 3.01
N PRO A 491 15.21 -3.12 3.08
CA PRO A 491 16.49 -2.78 2.47
C PRO A 491 16.48 -2.94 0.95
N TYR A 492 17.32 -2.18 0.27
CA TYR A 492 17.69 -2.42 -1.13
C TYR A 492 19.21 -2.57 -1.24
N GLU A 493 19.65 -3.69 -1.79
CA GLU A 493 21.05 -4.11 -1.93
C GLU A 493 21.41 -4.34 -3.39
N GLY A 494 21.53 -3.26 -4.15
CA GLY A 494 21.86 -3.29 -5.58
C GLY A 494 23.33 -3.58 -5.88
N SER A 495 23.83 -2.98 -6.97
CA SER A 495 25.25 -3.07 -7.33
C SER A 495 26.19 -2.61 -6.19
N PRO A 496 27.46 -3.04 -6.15
CA PRO A 496 28.41 -2.64 -5.10
C PRO A 496 28.40 -1.13 -4.85
N GLY A 497 28.15 -0.72 -3.60
CA GLY A 497 28.00 0.68 -3.20
C GLY A 497 26.56 1.25 -3.24
N GLN A 498 25.56 0.50 -3.72
CA GLN A 498 24.14 0.86 -3.66
C GLN A 498 23.42 0.04 -2.58
N ARG A 499 23.65 0.39 -1.32
CA ARG A 499 22.94 -0.19 -0.17
C ARG A 499 22.12 0.87 0.52
N PHE A 500 20.84 0.59 0.69
CA PHE A 500 19.91 1.46 1.40
C PHE A 500 19.15 0.61 2.40
N VAL A 501 18.93 1.14 3.60
CA VAL A 501 18.09 0.51 4.64
C VAL A 501 16.60 0.77 4.43
N PHE A 502 16.25 1.35 3.30
CA PHE A 502 14.92 1.76 2.91
C PHE A 502 14.66 1.47 1.44
N SER A 503 13.39 1.49 1.06
CA SER A 503 12.94 1.31 -0.32
C SER A 503 11.89 2.35 -0.71
N TYR A 504 11.94 2.81 -1.95
CA TYR A 504 10.85 3.53 -2.59
C TYR A 504 10.11 2.59 -3.54
N PHE A 505 8.80 2.81 -3.69
CA PHE A 505 7.97 2.03 -4.60
C PHE A 505 7.60 2.82 -5.86
N ALA A 506 7.37 2.10 -6.95
CA ALA A 506 6.79 2.56 -8.21
C ALA A 506 5.74 1.58 -8.76
N ASP A 507 5.32 0.63 -7.93
CA ASP A 507 4.27 -0.34 -8.23
C ASP A 507 2.89 0.33 -8.14
N THR A 508 1.92 -0.27 -8.82
CA THR A 508 0.53 0.19 -8.85
C THR A 508 -0.34 -0.99 -8.46
N PHE A 509 -1.31 -0.76 -7.57
CA PHE A 509 -2.27 -1.78 -7.16
C PHE A 509 -3.69 -1.23 -7.25
N ILE A 510 -4.62 -2.15 -7.50
CA ILE A 510 -6.05 -1.89 -7.46
C ILE A 510 -6.71 -2.88 -6.49
N TYR A 511 -7.61 -2.38 -5.65
CA TYR A 511 -8.45 -3.18 -4.79
C TYR A 511 -9.87 -3.16 -5.32
N ASP A 512 -10.45 -4.35 -5.43
CA ASP A 512 -11.87 -4.52 -5.69
C ASP A 512 -12.59 -4.91 -4.38
N PRO A 513 -13.26 -3.95 -3.70
CA PRO A 513 -14.02 -4.25 -2.49
C PRO A 513 -15.32 -5.02 -2.78
N ASN A 514 -15.89 -4.86 -3.98
CA ASN A 514 -17.18 -5.39 -4.38
C ASN A 514 -17.09 -5.99 -5.78
N PRO A 515 -16.34 -7.10 -5.97
CA PRO A 515 -16.20 -7.70 -7.28
C PRO A 515 -17.53 -8.32 -7.76
N ALA A 516 -17.68 -8.43 -9.08
CA ALA A 516 -18.87 -9.04 -9.68
C ALA A 516 -19.03 -10.53 -9.32
N ASN A 517 -20.24 -11.06 -9.50
CA ASN A 517 -20.59 -12.48 -9.36
C ASN A 517 -20.27 -13.07 -7.96
N ASP A 518 -20.55 -12.30 -6.91
CA ASP A 518 -20.37 -12.71 -5.50
C ASP A 518 -18.94 -13.16 -5.10
N SER A 519 -17.94 -12.82 -5.92
CA SER A 519 -16.54 -13.11 -5.63
C SER A 519 -16.08 -12.43 -4.34
N SER A 520 -15.03 -12.96 -3.71
CA SER A 520 -14.43 -12.31 -2.54
C SER A 520 -13.63 -11.07 -2.94
N PRO A 521 -13.59 -10.02 -2.09
CA PRO A 521 -12.73 -8.86 -2.30
C PRO A 521 -11.28 -9.28 -2.59
N VAL A 522 -10.57 -8.51 -3.43
CA VAL A 522 -9.24 -8.90 -3.88
C VAL A 522 -8.37 -7.70 -4.24
N TRP A 523 -7.11 -7.74 -3.80
CA TRP A 523 -6.06 -6.88 -4.33
C TRP A 523 -5.42 -7.48 -5.58
N LYS A 524 -5.25 -6.65 -6.60
CA LYS A 524 -4.54 -6.99 -7.83
C LYS A 524 -3.40 -5.99 -8.07
N GLN A 525 -2.26 -6.50 -8.53
CA GLN A 525 -1.21 -5.62 -9.04
C GLN A 525 -1.58 -5.15 -10.45
N VAL A 526 -1.52 -3.85 -10.69
CA VAL A 526 -1.64 -3.27 -12.03
C VAL A 526 -0.28 -3.38 -12.71
N ILE A 527 -0.12 -4.36 -13.58
CA ILE A 527 1.13 -4.58 -14.32
C ILE A 527 1.23 -3.58 -15.48
N THR A 528 2.25 -2.72 -15.41
CA THR A 528 2.51 -1.72 -16.46
C THR A 528 3.85 -1.98 -17.15
N ARG A 529 3.98 -1.55 -18.40
CA ARG A 529 5.24 -1.63 -19.17
C ARG A 529 6.24 -0.54 -18.78
N GLY A 530 5.73 0.58 -18.29
CA GLY A 530 6.47 1.73 -17.78
C GLY A 530 5.75 2.38 -16.60
N PHE A 531 6.46 3.23 -15.89
CA PHE A 531 5.97 3.90 -14.69
C PHE A 531 6.67 5.24 -14.46
N PRO A 532 6.03 6.19 -13.73
CA PRO A 532 6.54 7.54 -13.53
C PRO A 532 7.95 7.65 -12.93
N THR A 533 8.26 6.79 -11.96
CA THR A 533 9.53 6.52 -11.25
C THR A 533 9.19 6.20 -9.79
N TYR A 534 10.13 5.59 -9.06
CA TYR A 534 10.05 5.44 -7.61
C TYR A 534 9.90 6.79 -6.94
N ARG A 535 8.85 6.95 -6.13
CA ARG A 535 8.59 8.18 -5.40
C ARG A 535 7.63 7.99 -4.23
N ALA A 536 7.77 8.86 -3.24
CA ALA A 536 6.88 9.02 -2.10
C ALA A 536 6.17 10.39 -2.15
N GLN A 537 5.12 10.57 -1.35
CA GLN A 537 4.31 11.80 -1.24
C GLN A 537 3.76 12.32 -2.58
N CYS A 538 3.55 11.43 -3.56
CA CYS A 538 2.83 11.80 -4.76
C CYS A 538 1.33 11.83 -4.48
N ALA A 539 0.64 12.80 -5.06
CA ALA A 539 -0.80 12.85 -5.07
C ALA A 539 -1.32 11.88 -6.13
N VAL A 540 -2.05 10.84 -5.73
CA VAL A 540 -2.83 9.99 -6.63
C VAL A 540 -4.29 10.34 -6.40
N PHE A 541 -5.01 10.69 -7.46
CA PHE A 541 -6.38 11.18 -7.37
C PHE A 541 -7.20 10.74 -8.57
N SER A 542 -8.51 10.61 -8.37
CA SER A 542 -9.47 10.39 -9.44
C SER A 542 -10.29 11.65 -9.67
N ASP A 543 -10.59 11.93 -10.94
CA ASP A 543 -11.55 12.98 -11.28
C ASP A 543 -12.98 12.41 -11.08
N PRO A 544 -13.79 12.97 -10.17
CA PRO A 544 -15.12 12.44 -9.90
C PRO A 544 -16.06 12.51 -11.11
N GLU A 545 -15.82 13.45 -12.04
CA GLU A 545 -16.65 13.64 -13.23
C GLU A 545 -16.31 12.64 -14.34
N SER A 546 -15.03 12.40 -14.65
CA SER A 546 -14.65 11.45 -15.71
C SER A 546 -14.35 10.04 -15.21
N GLY A 547 -13.99 9.87 -13.94
CA GLY A 547 -13.45 8.63 -13.40
C GLY A 547 -11.99 8.37 -13.80
N LYS A 548 -11.33 9.30 -14.49
CA LYS A 548 -9.91 9.17 -14.86
C LYS A 548 -9.02 9.30 -13.63
N VAL A 549 -7.93 8.54 -13.63
CA VAL A 549 -6.99 8.46 -12.50
C VAL A 549 -5.68 9.11 -12.90
N TYR A 550 -5.16 9.95 -12.01
CA TYR A 550 -3.97 10.75 -12.26
C TYR A 550 -2.99 10.66 -11.09
N MET A 551 -1.74 11.03 -11.37
CA MET A 551 -0.71 11.24 -10.36
C MET A 551 0.04 12.55 -10.62
N PHE A 552 0.28 13.31 -9.56
CA PHE A 552 1.12 14.50 -9.60
C PHE A 552 2.15 14.51 -8.47
N GLY A 553 3.35 15.02 -8.77
CA GLY A 553 4.31 15.41 -7.76
C GLY A 553 5.05 14.26 -7.07
N GLY A 554 5.44 14.50 -5.82
CA GLY A 554 6.18 13.57 -4.96
C GLY A 554 7.69 13.74 -5.08
N TYR A 555 8.44 12.89 -4.37
CA TYR A 555 9.90 12.96 -4.34
C TYR A 555 10.58 11.60 -4.28
N THR A 556 11.89 11.60 -4.50
CA THR A 556 12.75 10.44 -4.26
C THR A 556 14.13 10.86 -3.76
N ASN A 557 14.82 9.95 -3.08
CA ASN A 557 16.26 10.03 -2.92
C ASN A 557 16.94 9.89 -4.31
N SER A 558 17.84 10.84 -4.65
CA SER A 558 18.49 10.92 -5.98
C SER A 558 19.58 9.87 -6.20
N GLN A 559 20.04 9.22 -5.14
CA GLN A 559 20.97 8.10 -5.21
C GLN A 559 20.22 6.78 -5.42
N PHE A 560 19.05 6.62 -4.81
CA PHE A 560 18.19 5.44 -5.00
C PHE A 560 17.72 5.30 -6.46
N VAL A 561 17.41 6.43 -7.08
CA VAL A 561 17.04 6.57 -8.49
C VAL A 561 18.19 7.30 -9.21
N PRO A 562 19.15 6.59 -9.84
CA PRO A 562 20.46 7.13 -10.23
C PRO A 562 20.35 8.43 -11.05
N ASN A 563 20.42 9.56 -10.37
CA ASN A 563 20.26 10.87 -10.99
C ASN A 563 21.42 11.79 -10.59
N LYS A 564 22.29 12.08 -11.55
CA LYS A 564 23.50 12.88 -11.35
C LYS A 564 23.25 14.39 -11.13
N LYS A 565 22.00 14.87 -11.28
CA LYS A 565 21.68 16.31 -11.27
C LYS A 565 21.29 16.87 -9.89
N HIS A 566 20.93 16.03 -8.93
CA HIS A 566 20.48 16.46 -7.60
C HIS A 566 21.24 15.68 -6.53
N PRO A 567 21.90 16.34 -5.56
CA PRO A 567 22.84 15.67 -4.68
C PRO A 567 22.19 14.77 -3.62
N ILE A 568 20.94 15.03 -3.20
CA ILE A 568 20.29 14.32 -2.08
C ILE A 568 18.86 13.88 -2.43
N SER A 569 17.92 14.83 -2.61
CA SER A 569 16.52 14.54 -2.93
C SER A 569 16.09 15.28 -4.21
N ARG A 570 15.11 14.70 -4.91
CA ARG A 570 14.46 15.30 -6.08
C ARG A 570 12.95 15.25 -5.90
N SER A 571 12.33 16.42 -5.95
CA SER A 571 10.88 16.54 -6.13
C SER A 571 10.49 16.56 -7.62
N PHE A 572 9.30 16.08 -7.90
CA PHE A 572 8.71 16.00 -9.24
C PHE A 572 7.55 16.96 -9.37
N GLY A 573 7.29 17.42 -10.60
CA GLY A 573 6.19 18.32 -10.95
C GLY A 573 5.55 17.88 -12.26
N ASP A 574 5.58 16.58 -12.52
CA ASP A 574 4.96 15.97 -13.69
C ASP A 574 3.58 15.42 -13.36
N LEU A 575 2.70 15.49 -14.35
CA LEU A 575 1.36 14.93 -14.32
C LEU A 575 1.32 13.67 -15.17
N TRP A 576 0.74 12.61 -14.63
CA TRP A 576 0.55 11.33 -15.28
C TRP A 576 -0.91 10.90 -15.19
N GLN A 577 -1.37 10.16 -16.19
CA GLN A 577 -2.64 9.47 -16.18
C GLN A 577 -2.39 7.97 -16.10
N LEU A 578 -3.11 7.29 -15.20
CA LEU A 578 -3.19 5.84 -15.17
C LEU A 578 -4.41 5.38 -15.98
N ARG A 579 -4.17 4.44 -16.88
CA ARG A 579 -5.18 3.73 -17.67
C ARG A 579 -5.15 2.26 -17.27
N ILE A 580 -6.29 1.64 -17.03
CA ILE A 580 -6.41 0.27 -16.49
C ILE A 580 -7.35 -0.54 -17.37
N ASP A 581 -6.95 -1.75 -17.74
CA ASP A 581 -7.69 -2.68 -18.62
C ASP A 581 -8.90 -3.30 -17.91
N ILE A 582 -9.87 -2.45 -17.58
CA ILE A 582 -11.17 -2.75 -16.98
C ILE A 582 -12.22 -1.78 -17.56
N PRO A 583 -13.53 -2.11 -17.48
CA PRO A 583 -14.58 -1.18 -17.86
C PRO A 583 -14.45 0.18 -17.16
N GLY A 584 -14.45 1.25 -17.96
CA GLY A 584 -14.29 2.63 -17.46
C GLY A 584 -12.85 3.05 -17.12
N GLY A 585 -11.85 2.16 -17.22
CA GLY A 585 -10.46 2.44 -16.88
C GLY A 585 -9.65 3.21 -17.93
N ASP A 586 -10.28 3.74 -18.97
CA ASP A 586 -9.67 4.53 -20.06
C ASP A 586 -8.50 3.82 -20.78
N PHE A 587 -8.58 2.50 -20.94
CA PHE A 587 -7.53 1.68 -21.58
C PHE A 587 -7.66 1.58 -23.11
N GLU A 588 -8.77 2.06 -23.66
CA GLU A 588 -8.98 2.08 -25.11
C GLU A 588 -7.86 2.88 -25.81
N GLY A 589 -7.31 2.32 -26.90
CA GLY A 589 -6.22 2.93 -27.66
C GLY A 589 -4.82 2.80 -27.04
N VAL A 590 -4.65 2.03 -25.96
CA VAL A 590 -3.31 1.69 -25.43
C VAL A 590 -2.64 0.65 -26.34
N ASP A 591 -1.52 1.02 -26.97
CA ASP A 591 -0.66 0.08 -27.69
C ASP A 591 0.33 -0.59 -26.73
N VAL A 592 -0.08 -1.74 -26.19
CA VAL A 592 0.71 -2.51 -25.20
C VAL A 592 2.01 -3.04 -25.80
N GLU A 593 2.04 -3.35 -27.10
CA GLU A 593 3.22 -3.88 -27.78
C GLU A 593 4.23 -2.77 -28.09
N GLU A 594 3.76 -1.57 -28.46
CA GLU A 594 4.61 -0.38 -28.55
C GLU A 594 5.18 -0.01 -27.17
N GLU A 595 4.35 0.06 -26.13
CA GLU A 595 4.80 0.34 -24.77
C GLU A 595 5.80 -0.72 -24.26
N ALA A 596 5.66 -1.98 -24.67
CA ALA A 596 6.63 -3.02 -24.38
C ALA A 596 8.03 -2.72 -24.95
N ARG A 597 8.18 -1.74 -25.84
CA ARG A 597 9.48 -1.35 -26.44
C ARG A 597 9.88 0.09 -26.15
N THR A 598 8.94 0.98 -25.86
CA THR A 598 9.18 2.42 -25.75
C THR A 598 8.90 2.99 -24.35
N ALA A 599 8.18 2.26 -23.49
CA ALA A 599 7.75 2.78 -22.20
C ALA A 599 8.94 3.07 -21.27
N LYS A 600 8.84 4.22 -20.59
CA LYS A 600 9.86 4.68 -19.62
C LYS A 600 9.59 4.10 -18.25
N GLN A 601 10.64 3.76 -17.52
CA GLN A 601 10.58 3.17 -16.19
C GLN A 601 11.37 4.07 -15.25
N GLY A 602 10.79 5.20 -14.87
CA GLY A 602 11.53 6.29 -14.22
C GLY A 602 12.75 6.74 -15.05
N PRO A 603 13.99 6.73 -14.51
CA PRO A 603 15.18 7.07 -15.28
C PRO A 603 15.63 5.96 -16.25
N TRP A 604 15.22 4.71 -16.03
CA TRP A 604 15.61 3.58 -16.87
C TRP A 604 14.85 3.59 -18.20
N GLN A 605 15.55 3.19 -19.25
CA GLN A 605 15.03 3.09 -20.61
C GLN A 605 15.19 1.65 -21.10
N ARG A 606 14.31 1.22 -21.99
CA ARG A 606 14.37 -0.09 -22.62
C ARG A 606 15.06 0.00 -23.97
N CYS A 607 15.91 -0.97 -24.28
CA CYS A 607 16.49 -1.09 -25.61
C CYS A 607 15.38 -1.57 -26.56
N TYR A 608 15.18 -0.85 -27.65
CA TYR A 608 14.13 -1.14 -28.63
C TYR A 608 14.24 -2.51 -29.30
N SER A 609 15.48 -3.01 -29.42
CA SER A 609 15.79 -4.23 -30.17
C SER A 609 15.83 -5.45 -29.25
N CYS A 610 16.64 -5.42 -28.19
CA CYS A 610 16.84 -6.57 -27.30
C CYS A 610 16.04 -6.52 -26.00
N GLY A 611 15.36 -5.41 -25.70
CA GLY A 611 14.56 -5.26 -24.48
C GLY A 611 15.35 -5.11 -23.19
N SER A 612 16.69 -5.03 -23.24
CA SER A 612 17.52 -4.79 -22.05
C SER A 612 17.17 -3.46 -21.40
N THR A 613 17.37 -3.32 -20.08
CA THR A 613 16.99 -2.12 -19.32
C THR A 613 18.21 -1.44 -18.73
N GLY A 614 18.31 -0.12 -18.91
CA GLY A 614 19.48 0.65 -18.46
C GLY A 614 19.47 2.10 -18.92
N PRO A 615 20.57 2.84 -18.69
CA PRO A 615 20.73 4.22 -19.12
C PRO A 615 21.12 4.30 -20.61
N TRP A 616 20.23 3.84 -21.49
CA TRP A 616 20.52 3.66 -22.91
C TRP A 616 20.57 4.97 -23.70
N LYS A 617 21.21 4.92 -24.87
CA LYS A 617 21.35 6.08 -25.75
C LYS A 617 20.04 6.35 -26.45
N ARG A 618 19.58 7.60 -26.34
CA ARG A 618 18.37 8.11 -26.98
C ARG A 618 18.58 8.24 -28.49
N CYS A 619 17.58 7.86 -29.29
CA CYS A 619 17.57 8.10 -30.72
C CYS A 619 17.66 9.60 -31.03
N GLY A 620 18.62 9.99 -31.89
CA GLY A 620 18.84 11.37 -32.31
C GLY A 620 17.97 11.84 -33.49
N GLY A 621 17.12 10.96 -34.03
CA GLY A 621 16.31 11.25 -35.22
C GLY A 621 15.05 12.08 -34.96
N SER A 622 14.18 12.15 -35.96
CA SER A 622 12.95 12.98 -35.94
C SER A 622 11.92 12.53 -34.90
N CYS A 623 12.00 11.30 -34.37
CA CYS A 623 11.09 10.77 -33.35
C CYS A 623 11.15 11.48 -31.98
N GLY A 624 12.00 12.50 -31.81
CA GLY A 624 12.09 13.26 -30.56
C GLY A 624 12.69 12.46 -29.39
N GLY A 625 13.32 11.32 -29.68
CA GLY A 625 13.90 10.45 -28.67
C GLY A 625 12.87 9.55 -27.98
N LEU A 626 11.87 9.10 -28.73
CA LEU A 626 10.90 8.09 -28.33
C LEU A 626 11.57 6.73 -28.05
N VAL A 627 12.66 6.44 -28.76
CA VAL A 627 13.30 5.12 -28.79
C VAL A 627 14.75 5.19 -28.29
N TYR A 628 15.23 4.11 -27.67
CA TYR A 628 16.57 3.99 -27.09
C TYR A 628 17.25 2.69 -27.51
N PHE A 629 18.59 2.70 -27.58
CA PHE A 629 19.41 1.54 -27.94
C PHE A 629 20.57 1.38 -26.96
N CYS A 630 20.86 0.14 -26.53
CA CYS A 630 21.95 -0.14 -25.58
C CYS A 630 23.33 -0.02 -26.24
N ASP A 631 23.45 -0.37 -27.51
CA ASP A 631 24.67 -0.30 -28.31
C ASP A 631 24.36 -0.06 -29.80
N THR A 632 25.42 0.01 -30.59
CA THR A 632 25.35 0.28 -32.03
C THR A 632 24.75 -0.88 -32.83
N ASP A 633 24.88 -2.11 -32.35
CA ASP A 633 24.41 -3.29 -33.09
C ASP A 633 22.91 -3.47 -32.90
N CYS A 634 22.41 -3.33 -31.67
CA CYS A 634 20.98 -3.17 -31.41
C CYS A 634 20.39 -2.02 -32.22
N GLN A 635 21.09 -0.89 -32.36
CA GLN A 635 20.62 0.19 -33.22
C GLN A 635 20.47 -0.25 -34.66
N LYS A 636 21.47 -0.92 -35.25
CA LYS A 636 21.41 -1.40 -36.65
C LYS A 636 20.26 -2.39 -36.85
N GLU A 637 20.11 -3.35 -35.95
CA GLU A 637 19.08 -4.39 -35.99
C GLU A 637 17.67 -3.78 -35.97
N GLY A 638 17.42 -2.88 -35.01
CA GLY A 638 16.10 -2.27 -34.83
C GLY A 638 15.81 -1.09 -35.74
N TRP A 639 16.80 -0.56 -36.48
CA TRP A 639 16.65 0.71 -37.21
C TRP A 639 15.57 0.68 -38.28
N LYS A 640 15.54 -0.39 -39.09
CA LYS A 640 14.59 -0.51 -40.21
C LYS A 640 13.15 -0.50 -39.71
N GLU A 641 12.88 -1.26 -38.66
CA GLU A 641 11.58 -1.32 -38.01
C GLU A 641 11.24 0.00 -37.32
N HIS A 642 12.14 0.55 -36.49
CA HIS A 642 11.94 1.83 -35.81
C HIS A 642 11.59 2.96 -36.80
N LYS A 643 12.31 3.03 -37.92
CA LYS A 643 12.08 4.01 -38.99
C LYS A 643 10.70 3.85 -39.61
N SER A 644 10.24 2.62 -39.82
CA SER A 644 8.92 2.32 -40.37
C SER A 644 7.80 2.67 -39.39
N VAL A 645 7.88 2.14 -38.16
CA VAL A 645 6.84 2.28 -37.13
C VAL A 645 6.71 3.74 -36.66
N HIS A 646 7.84 4.38 -36.33
CA HIS A 646 7.84 5.72 -35.75
C HIS A 646 8.12 6.84 -36.76
N LYS A 647 8.13 6.51 -38.06
CA LYS A 647 8.40 7.45 -39.16
C LYS A 647 9.66 8.30 -38.92
N CYS A 648 10.71 7.67 -38.38
CA CYS A 648 11.90 8.36 -37.90
C CYS A 648 12.92 8.61 -39.03
N GLY A 649 13.27 9.87 -39.26
CA GLY A 649 14.30 10.32 -40.21
C GLY A 649 15.51 10.96 -39.52
N ARG A 650 16.50 11.37 -40.32
CA ARG A 650 17.56 12.28 -39.83
C ARG A 650 16.93 13.63 -39.50
N LYS A 651 17.35 14.20 -38.38
CA LYS A 651 17.01 15.59 -38.01
C LYS A 651 17.94 16.57 -38.68
#